data_AF-A0A6G8FW90-F1
#
_entry.id   AF-A0A6G8FW90-F1
#
_cell.length_a   1.000
_cell.length_b   1.000
_cell.length_c   1.000
_cell.angle_alpha   90.00
_cell.angle_beta   90.00
_cell.angle_gamma   90.00
#
_symmetry.space_group_name_H-M   'P 1'
#
loop_
_entity.id
_entity.type
_entity.pdbx_description
1 polymer ?
#
loop_
_entity_poly.entity_id
_entity_poly.type
_entity_poly.pdbx_seq_one_letter_code
_entity_poly.pdbx_strand_id
1 'polypeptide(L)'
;MSSEWFTAIALPVSVAADAPAHVTVFVAPTLRPDHDGAVLGEFDLFRDWAATLTAGVTVTLVDQNGEFDADVDLSGLDPALWQKAFGEDTPVLANRVPEWQARDWRTFAAKDCADIAKAVHLATVAADPLTPVPPSRHPLLEGVVGQANEAHAITYDGRGTHGDRRRRIPRYDESKLTEYLDRRVRRGPDGAWTTLSAGQLPADPAASVGTALGQLHLARRFYERPESQAEKQVMADPPVKVTPLTPPKAEFHERVGSAGDHPVFLRRLGLLLPVRADAARLARARWLAAVVHTRGGDSACRSPRLAVRALRDGSFVSQPNPADPPIWSDGALTLGDTEVFDVVDVDPDGSAIKAERFLTTIPRLAITELQEMPADAASPALRASGLTLTRRQQAGRSLDQLGRQEGYQSALEGPAAPQDMPLLHSQDVTRGMRVEVWDSVSRVWHSLHSRRSTLAVSGETVYADEPGEGFIQGTSATETRGVEGGAVHVHEAMFGWEGWSLSVPRPGKRVTPVYTDAPGGGTHIEETPETTSTDPTGKEPHPFVFTHEYAPGTLPRLRFGRDYAFRAWGVDLGGNVRPHHVGPRPPAVAGAAEVAAGLTPLSDTALSRRLKAAGAADLPPLVAPFARAVRDVAEADGRDRTDRAELLESVLPADPDAPVVGEVVSGGRGDHTASATDLLLDAASPSLLHTVVAGTSLGRPASEALAAVEADDAPLRDLGVRGVATRRILAEPPSPQPVSSRALLPSGRRSGGLPSPGPSPAAP
;
A
#
# COMPACT_ATOMS: atom_id res chain seq x y z
N MET A 1 -7.39 -46.07 0.54
CA MET A 1 -8.71 -45.71 1.07
C MET A 1 -8.77 -44.21 1.15
N SER A 2 -9.76 -43.62 0.48
CA SER A 2 -10.12 -42.22 0.64
C SER A 2 -10.41 -41.89 2.11
N SER A 3 -10.21 -40.64 2.49
CA SER A 3 -10.38 -40.19 3.87
C SER A 3 -11.03 -38.82 3.92
N GLU A 4 -11.90 -38.62 4.91
CA GLU A 4 -12.60 -37.37 5.15
C GLU A 4 -12.62 -37.03 6.64
N TRP A 5 -12.41 -35.74 6.93
CA TRP A 5 -12.54 -35.17 8.26
C TRP A 5 -12.79 -33.67 8.12
N PHE A 6 -12.98 -32.98 9.24
CA PHE A 6 -13.12 -31.53 9.21
C PHE A 6 -12.52 -30.89 10.45
N THR A 7 -12.08 -29.64 10.29
CA THR A 7 -11.64 -28.81 11.41
C THR A 7 -12.79 -27.94 11.86
N ALA A 8 -13.09 -27.93 13.17
CA ALA A 8 -14.11 -27.09 13.79
C ALA A 8 -13.44 -26.04 14.69
N ILE A 9 -13.53 -24.78 14.29
CA ILE A 9 -12.91 -23.65 15.01
C ILE A 9 -14.00 -22.83 15.70
N ALA A 10 -13.92 -22.69 17.03
CA ALA A 10 -14.83 -21.87 17.83
C ALA A 10 -14.46 -20.39 17.74
N LEU A 11 -15.09 -19.63 16.83
CA LEU A 11 -14.82 -18.21 16.62
C LEU A 11 -15.64 -17.32 17.58
N PRO A 12 -15.01 -16.41 18.35
CA PRO A 12 -15.71 -15.57 19.30
C PRO A 12 -16.55 -14.48 18.61
N VAL A 13 -17.79 -14.26 19.06
CA VAL A 13 -18.68 -13.22 18.53
C VAL A 13 -19.05 -12.20 19.62
N SER A 14 -19.65 -12.66 20.72
CA SER A 14 -20.14 -11.80 21.79
C SER A 14 -20.29 -12.58 23.10
N VAL A 15 -20.19 -11.89 24.23
CA VAL A 15 -20.56 -12.43 25.56
C VAL A 15 -21.79 -11.72 26.14
N ALA A 16 -22.53 -10.96 25.33
CA ALA A 16 -23.82 -10.40 25.73
C ALA A 16 -24.87 -11.52 25.80
N ALA A 17 -25.59 -11.65 26.92
CA ALA A 17 -26.50 -12.75 27.17
C ALA A 17 -27.68 -12.85 26.17
N ASP A 18 -28.05 -11.72 25.56
CA ASP A 18 -29.10 -11.60 24.54
C ASP A 18 -28.56 -11.69 23.10
N ALA A 19 -27.26 -11.91 22.92
CA ALA A 19 -26.68 -12.04 21.58
C ALA A 19 -27.34 -13.19 20.81
N PRO A 20 -27.60 -13.02 19.50
CA PRO A 20 -28.18 -14.08 18.68
C PRO A 20 -27.27 -15.32 18.60
N ALA A 21 -25.96 -15.10 18.66
CA ALA A 21 -24.94 -16.13 18.83
C ALA A 21 -23.79 -15.58 19.68
N HIS A 22 -23.20 -16.44 20.50
CA HIS A 22 -22.01 -16.11 21.30
C HIS A 22 -20.72 -16.52 20.60
N VAL A 23 -20.77 -17.64 19.87
CA VAL A 23 -19.68 -18.26 19.12
C VAL A 23 -20.21 -18.62 17.73
N THR A 24 -19.36 -18.56 16.71
CA THR A 24 -19.63 -19.20 15.41
C THR A 24 -18.63 -20.34 15.23
N VAL A 25 -19.10 -21.56 15.03
CA VAL A 25 -18.23 -22.68 14.70
C VAL A 25 -18.00 -22.67 13.19
N PHE A 26 -16.75 -22.42 12.78
CA PHE A 26 -16.33 -22.56 11.39
C PHE A 26 -15.89 -23.99 11.11
N VAL A 27 -16.50 -24.60 10.12
CA VAL A 27 -16.23 -25.96 9.68
C VAL A 27 -15.42 -25.91 8.37
N ALA A 28 -14.22 -26.46 8.41
CA ALA A 28 -13.33 -26.59 7.25
C ALA A 28 -13.19 -28.07 6.86
N PRO A 29 -13.88 -28.53 5.79
CA PRO A 29 -13.78 -29.89 5.29
C PRO A 29 -12.38 -30.21 4.74
N THR A 30 -11.92 -31.44 4.96
CA THR A 30 -10.71 -32.00 4.33
C THR A 30 -11.06 -33.36 3.73
N LEU A 31 -11.07 -33.45 2.41
CA LEU A 31 -11.29 -34.70 1.68
C LEU A 31 -10.00 -35.08 0.95
N ARG A 32 -9.54 -36.32 1.14
CA ARG A 32 -8.38 -36.87 0.44
C ARG A 32 -8.78 -38.14 -0.31
N PRO A 33 -8.89 -38.08 -1.64
CA PRO A 33 -9.12 -39.27 -2.44
C PRO A 33 -7.88 -40.16 -2.49
N ASP A 34 -8.05 -41.46 -2.70
CA ASP A 34 -6.95 -42.41 -2.89
C ASP A 34 -6.64 -42.72 -4.37
N HIS A 35 -7.41 -42.14 -5.30
CA HIS A 35 -7.18 -42.20 -6.73
C HIS A 35 -7.51 -40.88 -7.42
N ASP A 36 -7.00 -40.71 -8.64
CA ASP A 36 -7.35 -39.58 -9.50
C ASP A 36 -8.80 -39.73 -10.01
N GLY A 37 -9.49 -38.60 -10.18
CA GLY A 37 -10.86 -38.57 -10.72
C GLY A 37 -11.96 -38.93 -9.72
N ALA A 38 -11.65 -38.99 -8.42
CA ALA A 38 -12.64 -39.19 -7.37
C ALA A 38 -13.70 -38.07 -7.36
N VAL A 39 -14.91 -38.44 -6.96
CA VAL A 39 -16.06 -37.52 -6.87
C VAL A 39 -16.63 -37.49 -5.46
N LEU A 40 -17.38 -36.43 -5.14
CA LEU A 40 -17.93 -36.19 -3.80
C LEU A 40 -18.84 -37.33 -3.32
N GLY A 41 -19.56 -38.00 -4.22
CA GLY A 41 -20.43 -39.13 -3.88
C GLY A 41 -19.73 -40.33 -3.24
N GLU A 42 -18.40 -40.43 -3.37
CA GLU A 42 -17.57 -41.47 -2.75
C GLU A 42 -17.25 -41.22 -1.26
N PHE A 43 -17.57 -40.04 -0.76
CA PHE A 43 -17.32 -39.62 0.63
C PHE A 43 -18.63 -39.63 1.43
N ASP A 44 -18.68 -40.30 2.56
CA ASP A 44 -19.94 -40.57 3.26
C ASP A 44 -20.47 -39.35 4.03
N LEU A 45 -19.59 -38.61 4.71
CA LEU A 45 -19.94 -37.47 5.56
C LEU A 45 -20.28 -36.23 4.72
N PHE A 46 -19.46 -35.92 3.72
CA PHE A 46 -19.61 -34.70 2.93
C PHE A 46 -20.48 -34.83 1.67
N ARG A 47 -20.85 -36.05 1.24
CA ARG A 47 -21.85 -36.25 0.18
C ARG A 47 -23.15 -35.49 0.44
N ASP A 48 -23.62 -35.48 1.69
CA ASP A 48 -24.81 -34.73 2.09
C ASP A 48 -24.65 -34.08 3.47
N TRP A 49 -23.66 -33.19 3.58
CA TRP A 49 -23.26 -32.56 4.84
C TRP A 49 -24.43 -31.86 5.54
N ALA A 50 -25.16 -31.01 4.81
CA ALA A 50 -26.27 -30.25 5.38
C ALA A 50 -27.41 -31.17 5.85
N ALA A 51 -27.75 -32.23 5.10
CA ALA A 51 -28.73 -33.20 5.58
C ALA A 51 -28.23 -33.96 6.82
N THR A 52 -26.94 -34.31 6.86
CA THR A 52 -26.30 -34.95 8.01
C THR A 52 -26.43 -34.12 9.28
N LEU A 53 -26.24 -32.80 9.18
CA LEU A 53 -26.48 -31.88 10.29
C LEU A 53 -27.94 -31.88 10.74
N THR A 54 -28.90 -31.80 9.80
CA THR A 54 -30.33 -31.82 10.16
C THR A 54 -30.81 -33.14 10.77
N ALA A 55 -30.12 -34.25 10.47
CA ALA A 55 -30.46 -35.58 11.01
C ALA A 55 -30.09 -35.76 12.49
N GLY A 56 -29.29 -34.85 13.05
CA GLY A 56 -28.89 -34.83 14.44
C GLY A 56 -27.43 -34.40 14.61
N VAL A 57 -27.23 -33.12 14.94
CA VAL A 57 -25.95 -32.53 15.32
C VAL A 57 -26.05 -31.96 16.73
N THR A 58 -25.00 -32.16 17.53
CA THR A 58 -24.79 -31.41 18.77
C THR A 58 -23.42 -30.77 18.76
N VAL A 59 -23.28 -29.64 19.45
CA VAL A 59 -22.02 -28.93 19.59
C VAL A 59 -21.67 -28.83 21.07
N THR A 60 -20.48 -29.31 21.42
CA THR A 60 -19.89 -29.14 22.75
C THR A 60 -18.77 -28.11 22.65
N LEU A 61 -18.76 -27.14 23.56
CA LEU A 61 -17.64 -26.21 23.69
C LEU A 61 -16.71 -26.69 24.81
N VAL A 62 -15.42 -26.47 24.61
CA VAL A 62 -14.39 -26.82 25.59
C VAL A 62 -13.55 -25.59 25.90
N ASP A 63 -13.35 -25.31 27.18
CA ASP A 63 -12.46 -24.26 27.68
C ASP A 63 -11.47 -24.83 28.71
N GLN A 64 -10.71 -23.96 29.38
CA GLN A 64 -9.77 -24.37 30.42
C GLN A 64 -10.40 -25.09 31.63
N ASN A 65 -11.73 -25.05 31.79
CA ASN A 65 -12.46 -25.70 32.88
C ASN A 65 -13.16 -26.99 32.42
N GLY A 66 -12.94 -27.44 31.18
CA GLY A 66 -13.52 -28.64 30.60
C GLY A 66 -14.66 -28.33 29.63
N GLU A 67 -15.55 -29.30 29.44
CA GLU A 67 -16.65 -29.23 28.47
C GLU A 67 -17.86 -28.46 29.03
N PHE A 68 -18.67 -27.91 28.13
CA PHE A 68 -20.01 -27.38 28.40
C PHE A 68 -20.91 -27.44 27.19
N ASP A 69 -22.20 -27.57 27.50
CA ASP A 69 -23.26 -27.60 26.51
C ASP A 69 -23.38 -26.27 25.77
N ALA A 70 -23.70 -26.37 24.49
CA ALA A 70 -23.98 -25.23 23.65
C ALA A 70 -25.13 -25.56 22.67
N ASP A 71 -26.01 -24.59 22.47
CA ASP A 71 -27.14 -24.70 21.56
C ASP A 71 -26.73 -24.21 20.18
N VAL A 72 -26.81 -25.11 19.19
CA VAL A 72 -26.53 -24.79 17.78
C VAL A 72 -27.80 -24.33 17.06
N ASP A 73 -27.72 -23.22 16.33
CA ASP A 73 -28.80 -22.72 15.49
C ASP A 73 -28.68 -23.28 14.07
N LEU A 74 -29.65 -24.10 13.67
CA LEU A 74 -29.74 -24.71 12.34
C LEU A 74 -30.83 -24.06 11.46
N SER A 75 -31.50 -23.01 11.93
CA SER A 75 -32.65 -22.41 11.25
C SER A 75 -32.35 -21.85 9.86
N GLY A 76 -31.09 -21.49 9.60
CA GLY A 76 -30.62 -20.98 8.32
C GLY A 76 -30.10 -22.03 7.34
N LEU A 77 -30.07 -23.31 7.70
CA LEU A 77 -29.49 -24.40 6.91
C LEU A 77 -30.39 -24.81 5.74
N ASP A 78 -29.81 -25.09 4.57
CA ASP A 78 -30.54 -25.49 3.37
C ASP A 78 -29.89 -26.74 2.72
N PRO A 79 -30.39 -27.96 3.06
CA PRO A 79 -29.86 -29.20 2.48
C PRO A 79 -30.04 -29.31 0.96
N ALA A 80 -31.10 -28.72 0.40
CA ALA A 80 -31.31 -28.74 -1.04
C ALA A 80 -30.27 -27.86 -1.75
N LEU A 81 -29.90 -26.73 -1.15
CA LEU A 81 -28.83 -25.88 -1.64
C LEU A 81 -27.47 -26.57 -1.61
N TRP A 82 -27.17 -27.39 -0.59
CA TRP A 82 -25.94 -28.19 -0.55
C TRP A 82 -25.84 -29.09 -1.78
N GLN A 83 -26.87 -29.89 -2.06
CA GLN A 83 -26.89 -30.80 -3.22
C GLN A 83 -26.77 -30.05 -4.55
N LYS A 84 -27.33 -28.85 -4.62
CA LYS A 84 -27.21 -27.99 -5.80
C LYS A 84 -25.80 -27.41 -5.98
N ALA A 85 -25.16 -27.03 -4.88
CA ALA A 85 -23.83 -26.44 -4.87
C ALA A 85 -22.72 -27.51 -5.03
N PHE A 86 -22.98 -28.70 -4.51
CA PHE A 86 -22.04 -29.82 -4.37
C PHE A 86 -22.76 -31.14 -4.72
N GLY A 87 -23.09 -31.32 -5.99
CA GLY A 87 -23.65 -32.59 -6.47
C GLY A 87 -22.67 -33.76 -6.31
N GLU A 88 -23.18 -34.99 -6.32
CA GLU A 88 -22.36 -36.21 -6.13
C GLU A 88 -21.23 -36.36 -7.16
N ASP A 89 -21.39 -35.80 -8.36
CA ASP A 89 -20.41 -35.79 -9.45
C ASP A 89 -19.35 -34.69 -9.32
N THR A 90 -19.39 -33.89 -8.25
CA THR A 90 -18.40 -32.83 -7.99
C THR A 90 -17.01 -33.46 -7.85
N PRO A 91 -16.03 -33.08 -8.69
CA PRO A 91 -14.67 -33.61 -8.57
C PRO A 91 -14.06 -33.26 -7.22
N VAL A 92 -13.28 -34.17 -6.66
CA VAL A 92 -12.52 -33.96 -5.43
C VAL A 92 -11.04 -34.18 -5.73
N LEU A 93 -10.22 -33.16 -5.48
CA LEU A 93 -8.77 -33.26 -5.59
C LEU A 93 -8.11 -33.19 -4.22
N ALA A 94 -7.04 -33.95 -4.04
CA ALA A 94 -6.22 -33.83 -2.84
C ALA A 94 -5.53 -32.46 -2.82
N ASN A 95 -5.66 -31.71 -1.72
CA ASN A 95 -4.94 -30.46 -1.53
C ASN A 95 -3.42 -30.73 -1.53
N ARG A 96 -2.69 -30.11 -2.46
CA ARG A 96 -1.22 -30.13 -2.52
C ARG A 96 -0.72 -28.72 -2.26
N VAL A 97 -0.11 -28.52 -1.09
CA VAL A 97 0.52 -27.25 -0.73
C VAL A 97 1.96 -27.26 -1.27
N PRO A 98 2.35 -26.34 -2.16
CA PRO A 98 3.74 -26.22 -2.60
C PRO A 98 4.68 -25.87 -1.45
N GLU A 99 5.95 -26.27 -1.55
CA GLU A 99 6.99 -25.91 -0.56
C GLU A 99 7.40 -24.44 -0.69
N TRP A 100 6.55 -23.53 -0.23
CA TRP A 100 6.73 -22.08 -0.39
C TRP A 100 7.97 -21.54 0.32
N GLN A 101 8.37 -22.16 1.44
CA GLN A 101 9.52 -21.72 2.23
C GLN A 101 10.86 -21.95 1.53
N ALA A 102 10.92 -22.93 0.62
CA ALA A 102 12.10 -23.23 -0.19
C ALA A 102 12.24 -22.29 -1.40
N ARG A 103 11.30 -21.37 -1.61
CA ARG A 103 11.28 -20.44 -2.76
C ARG A 103 11.93 -19.10 -2.43
N ASP A 104 12.27 -18.36 -3.48
CA ASP A 104 12.61 -16.94 -3.38
C ASP A 104 11.35 -16.08 -3.27
N TRP A 105 11.37 -15.02 -2.47
CA TRP A 105 10.17 -14.23 -2.12
C TRP A 105 10.33 -12.72 -2.36
N ARG A 106 10.10 -12.16 -3.53
CA ARG A 106 10.33 -10.73 -3.82
C ARG A 106 9.30 -9.79 -3.19
N THR A 107 9.78 -8.67 -2.66
CA THR A 107 8.99 -7.56 -2.12
C THR A 107 9.77 -6.26 -2.23
N PHE A 108 9.13 -5.11 -2.01
CA PHE A 108 9.78 -3.80 -1.92
C PHE A 108 9.04 -2.90 -0.92
N ALA A 109 9.77 -1.96 -0.33
CA ALA A 109 9.23 -1.02 0.64
C ALA A 109 8.42 0.07 -0.06
N ALA A 110 7.09 -0.08 -0.10
CA ALA A 110 6.22 0.80 -0.88
C ALA A 110 6.27 2.25 -0.38
N LYS A 111 6.30 2.46 0.94
CA LYS A 111 6.46 3.77 1.57
C LYS A 111 7.80 4.40 1.20
N ASP A 112 8.89 3.65 1.34
CA ASP A 112 10.24 4.16 1.07
C ASP A 112 10.37 4.56 -0.41
N CYS A 113 9.83 3.75 -1.33
CA CYS A 113 9.84 4.08 -2.76
C CYS A 113 9.03 5.35 -3.07
N ALA A 114 7.87 5.52 -2.45
CA ALA A 114 7.07 6.73 -2.58
C ALA A 114 7.80 7.97 -2.04
N ASP A 115 8.45 7.86 -0.88
CA ASP A 115 9.24 8.94 -0.29
C ASP A 115 10.44 9.30 -1.15
N ILE A 116 11.16 8.30 -1.69
CA ILE A 116 12.27 8.52 -2.62
C ILE A 116 11.77 9.24 -3.88
N ALA A 117 10.66 8.80 -4.47
CA ALA A 117 10.12 9.44 -5.66
C ALA A 117 9.72 10.90 -5.42
N LYS A 118 9.12 11.20 -4.25
CA LYS A 118 8.85 12.58 -3.82
C LYS A 118 10.14 13.38 -3.63
N ALA A 119 11.18 12.79 -3.04
CA ALA A 119 12.47 13.44 -2.85
C ALA A 119 13.15 13.76 -4.19
N VAL A 120 13.10 12.84 -5.15
CA VAL A 120 13.61 13.06 -6.53
C VAL A 120 12.86 14.22 -7.18
N HIS A 121 11.52 14.23 -7.09
CA HIS A 121 10.71 15.31 -7.65
C HIS A 121 11.03 16.66 -7.00
N LEU A 122 11.15 16.70 -5.66
CA LEU A 122 11.51 17.90 -4.91
C LEU A 122 12.91 18.40 -5.28
N ALA A 123 13.88 17.51 -5.48
CA ALA A 123 15.24 17.88 -5.89
C ALA A 123 15.24 18.57 -7.26
N THR A 124 14.45 18.09 -8.22
CA THR A 124 14.33 18.77 -9.52
C THR A 124 13.65 20.13 -9.40
N VAL A 125 12.54 20.22 -8.66
CA VAL A 125 11.81 21.48 -8.43
C VAL A 125 12.68 22.52 -7.72
N ALA A 126 13.54 22.08 -6.80
CA ALA A 126 14.46 22.96 -6.10
C ALA A 126 15.59 23.49 -7.00
N ALA A 127 15.98 22.76 -8.04
CA ALA A 127 16.96 23.21 -9.02
C ALA A 127 16.39 24.24 -9.99
N ASP A 128 15.21 23.99 -10.56
CA ASP A 128 14.42 24.98 -11.31
C ASP A 128 12.95 24.54 -11.38
N PRO A 129 12.00 25.31 -10.80
CA PRO A 129 10.59 24.97 -10.84
C PRO A 129 9.87 25.40 -12.12
N LEU A 130 10.49 26.24 -12.95
CA LEU A 130 9.84 26.88 -14.11
C LEU A 130 10.38 26.37 -15.45
N THR A 131 11.66 25.98 -15.51
CA THR A 131 12.30 25.57 -16.75
C THR A 131 12.88 24.15 -16.65
N PRO A 132 12.97 23.41 -17.77
CA PRO A 132 13.61 22.10 -17.77
C PRO A 132 15.06 22.19 -17.27
N VAL A 133 15.34 21.46 -16.18
CA VAL A 133 16.65 21.45 -15.52
C VAL A 133 17.66 20.71 -16.43
N PRO A 134 18.78 21.32 -16.86
CA PRO A 134 19.82 20.58 -17.57
C PRO A 134 20.47 19.54 -16.62
N PRO A 135 20.92 18.37 -17.12
CA PRO A 135 21.52 17.33 -16.28
C PRO A 135 22.66 17.82 -15.37
N SER A 136 23.51 18.73 -15.85
CA SER A 136 24.61 19.37 -15.11
C SER A 136 24.17 20.15 -13.86
N ARG A 137 22.90 20.56 -13.78
CA ARG A 137 22.31 21.26 -12.63
C ARG A 137 21.44 20.36 -11.77
N HIS A 138 21.27 19.09 -12.14
CA HIS A 138 20.45 18.19 -11.37
C HIS A 138 21.15 17.82 -10.05
N PRO A 139 20.56 18.03 -8.87
CA PRO A 139 21.24 17.83 -7.59
C PRO A 139 21.72 16.40 -7.32
N LEU A 140 21.16 15.43 -8.05
CA LEU A 140 21.50 14.01 -7.91
C LEU A 140 22.57 13.54 -8.91
N LEU A 141 23.09 14.41 -9.78
CA LEU A 141 24.03 14.04 -10.83
C LEU A 141 25.25 13.31 -10.27
N GLU A 142 25.96 13.93 -9.31
CA GLU A 142 27.21 13.38 -8.76
C GLU A 142 27.01 12.01 -8.12
N GLY A 143 25.97 11.86 -7.30
CA GLY A 143 25.66 10.59 -6.63
C GLY A 143 25.29 9.49 -7.63
N VAL A 144 24.48 9.80 -8.65
CA VAL A 144 24.06 8.81 -9.65
C VAL A 144 25.22 8.41 -10.57
N VAL A 145 26.02 9.37 -11.02
CA VAL A 145 27.22 9.07 -11.83
C VAL A 145 28.27 8.33 -11.00
N GLY A 146 28.41 8.66 -9.71
CA GLY A 146 29.24 7.90 -8.77
C GLY A 146 28.85 6.42 -8.71
N GLN A 147 27.55 6.12 -8.60
CA GLN A 147 27.06 4.73 -8.64
C GLN A 147 27.28 4.06 -10.01
N ALA A 148 27.11 4.79 -11.11
CA ALA A 148 27.43 4.27 -12.45
C ALA A 148 28.93 3.96 -12.61
N ASN A 149 29.81 4.77 -12.01
CA ASN A 149 31.26 4.55 -11.99
C ASN A 149 31.65 3.34 -11.13
N GLU A 150 31.07 3.19 -9.94
CA GLU A 150 31.24 1.99 -9.10
C GLU A 150 30.81 0.71 -9.84
N ALA A 151 29.74 0.80 -10.63
CA ALA A 151 29.27 -0.31 -11.46
C ALA A 151 30.10 -0.53 -12.73
N HIS A 152 31.11 0.30 -13.01
CA HIS A 152 31.86 0.34 -14.27
C HIS A 152 30.95 0.49 -15.51
N ALA A 153 29.80 1.14 -15.34
CA ALA A 153 28.80 1.37 -16.37
C ALA A 153 29.20 2.49 -17.34
N ILE A 154 30.16 3.34 -16.96
CA ILE A 154 30.72 4.38 -17.85
C ILE A 154 32.08 3.91 -18.35
N THR A 155 32.25 3.83 -19.67
CA THR A 155 33.51 3.46 -20.33
C THR A 155 33.88 4.46 -21.42
N TYR A 156 35.15 4.49 -21.80
CA TYR A 156 35.63 5.29 -22.92
C TYR A 156 35.87 4.41 -24.14
N ASP A 157 35.46 4.86 -25.32
CA ASP A 157 35.80 4.17 -26.56
C ASP A 157 37.26 4.41 -27.00
N GLY A 158 37.89 3.35 -27.48
CA GLY A 158 39.23 3.40 -28.04
C GLY A 158 39.23 3.90 -29.48
N ARG A 159 39.92 5.02 -29.71
CA ARG A 159 40.35 5.60 -31.01
C ARG A 159 39.22 6.02 -31.97
N GLY A 160 38.94 7.33 -31.98
CA GLY A 160 38.44 7.98 -33.19
C GLY A 160 39.41 7.78 -34.36
N THR A 161 38.88 7.50 -35.53
CA THR A 161 39.63 7.40 -36.79
C THR A 161 40.31 8.72 -37.11
N HIS A 162 41.65 8.68 -37.08
CA HIS A 162 42.64 9.58 -37.70
C HIS A 162 42.30 11.07 -37.84
N GLY A 163 43.03 11.90 -37.08
CA GLY A 163 43.52 13.17 -37.61
C GLY A 163 42.96 14.47 -37.05
N ASP A 164 42.23 14.44 -35.92
CA ASP A 164 41.76 15.69 -35.30
C ASP A 164 41.74 15.55 -33.78
N ARG A 165 42.05 16.63 -33.05
CA ARG A 165 42.21 16.67 -31.58
C ARG A 165 40.87 16.42 -30.86
N ARG A 166 40.36 15.19 -30.87
CA ARG A 166 39.02 14.86 -30.40
C ARG A 166 39.05 14.06 -29.11
N ARG A 167 38.44 14.64 -28.07
CA ARG A 167 38.09 14.03 -26.78
C ARG A 167 37.44 12.65 -27.00
N ARG A 168 37.85 11.63 -26.24
CA ARG A 168 37.15 10.33 -26.21
C ARG A 168 35.74 10.54 -25.66
N ILE A 169 34.76 9.86 -26.23
CA ILE A 169 33.36 10.04 -25.85
C ILE A 169 33.02 8.98 -24.79
N PRO A 170 32.59 9.39 -23.58
CA PRO A 170 32.10 8.44 -22.59
C PRO A 170 30.85 7.72 -23.12
N ARG A 171 30.77 6.41 -22.88
CA ARG A 171 29.61 5.57 -23.19
C ARG A 171 29.03 5.03 -21.91
N TYR A 172 27.71 5.02 -21.82
CA TYR A 172 26.98 4.49 -20.68
C TYR A 172 26.27 3.17 -21.02
N ASP A 173 26.66 2.10 -20.34
CA ASP A 173 26.08 0.77 -20.40
C ASP A 173 25.24 0.50 -19.13
N GLU A 174 23.95 0.81 -19.23
CA GLU A 174 22.95 0.62 -18.17
C GLU A 174 22.85 -0.84 -17.69
N SER A 175 23.25 -1.81 -18.53
CA SER A 175 23.23 -3.25 -18.18
C SER A 175 24.18 -3.55 -17.04
N LYS A 176 25.33 -2.87 -16.98
CA LYS A 176 26.32 -3.03 -15.90
C LYS A 176 25.82 -2.44 -14.58
N LEU A 177 25.15 -1.29 -14.63
CA LEU A 177 24.49 -0.73 -13.45
C LEU A 177 23.38 -1.66 -12.94
N THR A 178 22.58 -2.19 -13.86
CA THR A 178 21.54 -3.17 -13.54
C THR A 178 22.13 -4.41 -12.86
N GLU A 179 23.22 -4.97 -13.39
CA GLU A 179 23.90 -6.14 -12.80
C GLU A 179 24.53 -5.83 -11.43
N TYR A 180 25.10 -4.63 -11.27
CA TYR A 180 25.61 -4.15 -9.99
C TYR A 180 24.49 -4.05 -8.94
N LEU A 181 23.35 -3.45 -9.29
CA LEU A 181 22.20 -3.35 -8.41
C LEU A 181 21.61 -4.73 -8.09
N ASP A 182 21.52 -5.64 -9.06
CA ASP A 182 21.11 -7.03 -8.84
C ASP A 182 22.00 -7.75 -7.82
N ARG A 183 23.31 -7.54 -7.87
CA ARG A 183 24.22 -8.12 -6.86
C ARG A 183 24.03 -7.50 -5.48
N ARG A 184 23.74 -6.20 -5.43
CA ARG A 184 23.60 -5.43 -4.18
C ARG A 184 22.29 -5.72 -3.44
N VAL A 185 21.19 -5.97 -4.15
CA VAL A 185 19.87 -6.23 -3.55
C VAL A 185 19.55 -7.72 -3.35
N ARG A 186 20.49 -8.62 -3.64
CA ARG A 186 20.33 -10.07 -3.45
C ARG A 186 20.11 -10.41 -1.97
N ARG A 187 19.27 -11.43 -1.75
CA ARG A 187 18.92 -12.02 -0.45
C ARG A 187 20.17 -12.50 0.31
N GLY A 188 20.20 -12.25 1.61
CA GLY A 188 21.20 -12.84 2.51
C GLY A 188 20.96 -14.34 2.74
N PRO A 189 21.94 -15.10 3.30
CA PRO A 189 21.81 -16.53 3.59
C PRO A 189 20.75 -16.86 4.66
N ASP A 190 20.34 -15.87 5.45
CA ASP A 190 19.32 -15.91 6.49
C ASP A 190 17.89 -15.75 5.95
N GLY A 191 17.75 -15.59 4.63
CA GLY A 191 16.45 -15.49 3.99
C GLY A 191 15.78 -14.13 4.12
N ALA A 192 16.42 -13.16 4.80
CA ALA A 192 15.96 -11.78 4.82
C ALA A 192 16.35 -11.08 3.50
N TRP A 193 15.43 -10.29 2.95
CA TRP A 193 15.86 -9.24 2.04
C TRP A 193 16.82 -8.35 2.79
N THR A 194 17.84 -7.84 2.11
CA THR A 194 18.44 -6.57 2.50
C THR A 194 17.32 -5.52 2.43
N THR A 195 16.49 -5.48 3.46
CA THR A 195 15.88 -4.26 3.90
C THR A 195 17.07 -3.39 4.23
N LEU A 196 17.54 -2.62 3.23
CA LEU A 196 18.21 -1.37 3.51
C LEU A 196 17.13 -0.54 4.22
N SER A 197 16.95 -0.82 5.51
CA SER A 197 15.93 -0.20 6.34
C SER A 197 16.22 1.28 6.23
N ALA A 198 15.30 2.02 5.62
CA ALA A 198 15.42 3.46 5.42
C ALA A 198 15.70 4.23 6.72
N GLY A 199 15.51 3.61 7.88
CA GLY A 199 15.88 4.13 9.20
C GLY A 199 17.38 4.37 9.41
N GLN A 200 18.27 3.86 8.54
CA GLN A 200 19.71 4.12 8.61
C GLN A 200 20.29 4.36 7.22
N LEU A 201 19.88 5.46 6.57
CA LEU A 201 20.70 5.96 5.46
C LEU A 201 22.10 6.34 5.99
N PRO A 202 23.17 5.96 5.28
CA PRO A 202 24.51 6.44 5.60
C PRO A 202 24.56 7.98 5.54
N ALA A 203 25.33 8.61 6.44
CA ALA A 203 25.51 10.07 6.41
C ALA A 203 26.20 10.58 5.12
N ASP A 204 26.82 9.68 4.36
CA ASP A 204 27.41 9.94 3.05
C ASP A 204 26.33 10.06 1.94
N PRO A 205 26.26 11.19 1.21
CA PRO A 205 25.32 11.39 0.11
C PRO A 205 25.44 10.36 -1.03
N ALA A 206 26.64 9.91 -1.38
CA ALA A 206 26.82 8.92 -2.45
C ALA A 206 26.27 7.54 -2.03
N ALA A 207 26.58 7.10 -0.81
CA ALA A 207 26.01 5.90 -0.23
C ALA A 207 24.48 5.99 -0.02
N SER A 208 23.93 7.20 0.16
CA SER A 208 22.48 7.47 0.20
C SER A 208 21.79 7.28 -1.16
N VAL A 209 22.38 7.79 -2.25
CA VAL A 209 21.87 7.59 -3.62
C VAL A 209 21.93 6.11 -4.01
N GLY A 210 23.03 5.42 -3.69
CA GLY A 210 23.15 3.97 -3.91
C GLY A 210 22.09 3.16 -3.17
N THR A 211 21.75 3.57 -1.94
CA THR A 211 20.67 2.94 -1.15
C THR A 211 19.28 3.20 -1.77
N ALA A 212 19.01 4.44 -2.18
CA ALA A 212 17.76 4.81 -2.84
C ALA A 212 17.58 4.07 -4.17
N LEU A 213 18.61 4.01 -5.00
CA LEU A 213 18.62 3.23 -6.24
C LEU A 213 18.38 1.73 -5.97
N GLY A 214 18.97 1.17 -4.92
CA GLY A 214 18.71 -0.20 -4.50
C GLY A 214 17.23 -0.45 -4.15
N GLN A 215 16.61 0.44 -3.37
CA GLN A 215 15.19 0.33 -3.00
C GLN A 215 14.27 0.43 -4.22
N LEU A 216 14.53 1.39 -5.10
CA LEU A 216 13.78 1.54 -6.35
C LEU A 216 14.00 0.34 -7.29
N HIS A 217 15.20 -0.24 -7.30
CA HIS A 217 15.53 -1.42 -8.10
C HIS A 217 14.81 -2.69 -7.60
N LEU A 218 14.54 -2.82 -6.29
CA LEU A 218 13.68 -3.88 -5.76
C LEU A 218 12.26 -3.79 -6.35
N ALA A 219 11.69 -2.59 -6.43
CA ALA A 219 10.40 -2.37 -7.08
C ALA A 219 10.46 -2.73 -8.57
N ARG A 220 11.52 -2.33 -9.29
CA ARG A 220 11.73 -2.76 -10.67
C ARG A 220 11.76 -4.28 -10.80
N ARG A 221 12.50 -5.01 -9.95
CA ARG A 221 12.58 -6.49 -10.00
C ARG A 221 11.33 -7.21 -9.55
N PHE A 222 10.45 -6.53 -8.80
CA PHE A 222 9.12 -7.05 -8.50
C PHE A 222 8.24 -7.15 -9.78
N TYR A 223 8.37 -6.18 -10.69
CA TYR A 223 7.59 -6.10 -11.94
C TYR A 223 8.30 -6.66 -13.17
N GLU A 224 9.57 -6.32 -13.35
CA GLU A 224 10.43 -6.83 -14.42
C GLU A 224 11.06 -8.14 -13.93
N ARG A 225 10.38 -9.25 -14.24
CA ARG A 225 10.71 -10.61 -13.80
C ARG A 225 11.63 -11.29 -14.82
N PRO A 226 12.96 -11.32 -14.64
CA PRO A 226 13.88 -11.80 -15.68
C PRO A 226 13.67 -13.27 -16.02
N GLU A 227 13.17 -14.07 -15.07
CA GLU A 227 12.83 -15.47 -15.29
C GLU A 227 11.71 -15.66 -16.33
N SER A 228 10.86 -14.64 -16.57
CA SER A 228 9.87 -14.65 -17.66
C SER A 228 10.48 -14.38 -19.03
N GLN A 229 11.69 -13.82 -19.10
CA GLN A 229 12.36 -13.42 -20.35
C GLN A 229 13.36 -14.46 -20.86
N ALA A 230 13.66 -15.50 -20.09
CA ALA A 230 14.54 -16.59 -20.51
C ALA A 230 14.00 -17.34 -21.74
N GLU A 231 12.68 -17.34 -21.92
CA GLU A 231 12.03 -17.63 -23.20
C GLU A 231 11.70 -16.32 -23.91
N LYS A 232 12.70 -15.66 -24.51
CA LYS A 232 12.38 -14.93 -25.75
C LYS A 232 11.89 -16.00 -26.71
N GLN A 233 10.57 -16.22 -26.74
CA GLN A 233 9.89 -16.70 -27.92
C GLN A 233 10.40 -15.78 -29.03
N VAL A 234 11.33 -16.28 -29.83
CA VAL A 234 11.50 -15.79 -31.19
C VAL A 234 10.08 -15.79 -31.72
N MET A 235 9.52 -14.61 -32.04
CA MET A 235 8.29 -14.51 -32.82
C MET A 235 8.61 -15.12 -34.18
N ALA A 236 8.67 -16.45 -34.25
CA ALA A 236 8.98 -17.20 -35.44
C ALA A 236 7.69 -17.58 -36.17
N ASP A 237 6.53 -17.50 -35.53
CA ASP A 237 5.24 -17.74 -36.17
C ASP A 237 4.18 -16.77 -35.64
N PRO A 238 3.23 -16.33 -36.49
CA PRO A 238 2.06 -15.58 -36.05
C PRO A 238 1.36 -16.37 -34.93
N PRO A 239 0.72 -15.70 -33.94
CA PRO A 239 0.12 -16.38 -32.81
C PRO A 239 -0.86 -17.43 -33.36
N VAL A 240 -0.49 -18.71 -33.25
CA VAL A 240 -1.41 -19.82 -33.39
C VAL A 240 -2.55 -19.45 -32.48
N LYS A 241 -3.77 -19.33 -33.03
CA LYS A 241 -4.99 -19.02 -32.30
C LYS A 241 -5.03 -20.02 -31.13
N VAL A 242 -4.58 -19.59 -29.95
CA VAL A 242 -4.47 -20.48 -28.79
C VAL A 242 -5.90 -20.83 -28.48
N THR A 243 -6.33 -22.03 -28.88
CA THR A 243 -7.61 -22.55 -28.43
C THR A 243 -7.54 -22.50 -26.91
N PRO A 244 -8.35 -21.67 -26.24
CA PRO A 244 -8.32 -21.62 -24.79
C PRO A 244 -8.52 -23.04 -24.29
N LEU A 245 -7.61 -23.52 -23.44
CA LEU A 245 -7.83 -24.79 -22.75
C LEU A 245 -9.19 -24.69 -22.07
N THR A 246 -10.05 -25.68 -22.27
CA THR A 246 -11.31 -25.78 -21.52
C THR A 246 -10.92 -25.76 -20.05
N PRO A 247 -11.34 -24.74 -19.27
CA PRO A 247 -11.01 -24.67 -17.86
C PRO A 247 -11.58 -25.93 -17.17
N PRO A 248 -10.83 -26.56 -16.25
CA PRO A 248 -11.37 -27.68 -15.49
C PRO A 248 -12.62 -27.23 -14.72
N LYS A 249 -13.56 -28.17 -14.51
CA LYS A 249 -14.69 -27.93 -13.62
C LYS A 249 -14.16 -27.64 -12.21
N ALA A 250 -14.68 -26.61 -11.56
CA ALA A 250 -14.29 -26.28 -10.20
C ALA A 250 -14.55 -27.46 -9.26
N GLU A 251 -13.51 -27.89 -8.56
CA GLU A 251 -13.54 -29.03 -7.64
C GLU A 251 -14.11 -28.63 -6.26
N PHE A 252 -14.35 -29.62 -5.39
CA PHE A 252 -15.00 -29.43 -4.10
C PHE A 252 -14.33 -28.36 -3.21
N HIS A 253 -13.01 -28.41 -3.00
CA HIS A 253 -12.33 -27.46 -2.12
C HIS A 253 -12.26 -26.04 -2.72
N GLU A 254 -12.12 -25.90 -4.04
CA GLU A 254 -12.21 -24.65 -4.79
C GLU A 254 -13.59 -24.01 -4.61
N ARG A 255 -14.67 -24.80 -4.68
CA ARG A 255 -16.03 -24.33 -4.40
C ARG A 255 -16.19 -23.88 -2.96
N VAL A 256 -15.72 -24.67 -1.99
CA VAL A 256 -15.73 -24.29 -0.56
C VAL A 256 -14.93 -23.00 -0.33
N GLY A 257 -13.75 -22.88 -0.94
CA GLY A 257 -12.91 -21.69 -0.88
C GLY A 257 -13.61 -20.45 -1.46
N SER A 258 -14.27 -20.60 -2.61
CA SER A 258 -15.04 -19.53 -3.25
C SER A 258 -16.24 -19.06 -2.41
N ALA A 259 -16.82 -19.93 -1.59
CA ALA A 259 -17.87 -19.57 -0.63
C ALA A 259 -17.34 -18.79 0.59
N GLY A 260 -16.02 -18.82 0.84
CA GLY A 260 -15.35 -18.28 2.03
C GLY A 260 -15.65 -16.81 2.32
N ASP A 261 -15.88 -15.99 1.31
CA ASP A 261 -16.12 -14.54 1.48
C ASP A 261 -17.61 -14.19 1.71
N HIS A 262 -18.46 -15.21 1.87
CA HIS A 262 -19.92 -15.08 1.89
C HIS A 262 -20.53 -15.78 3.12
N PRO A 263 -20.52 -15.14 4.30
CA PRO A 263 -21.01 -15.75 5.55
C PRO A 263 -22.47 -16.21 5.51
N VAL A 264 -23.34 -15.46 4.81
CA VAL A 264 -24.75 -15.85 4.62
C VAL A 264 -24.84 -17.18 3.86
N PHE A 265 -24.02 -17.36 2.84
CA PHE A 265 -23.98 -18.60 2.07
C PHE A 265 -23.38 -19.75 2.87
N LEU A 266 -22.25 -19.52 3.57
CA LEU A 266 -21.64 -20.54 4.43
C LEU A 266 -22.58 -21.04 5.54
N ARG A 267 -23.42 -20.17 6.11
CA ARG A 267 -24.47 -20.58 7.07
C ARG A 267 -25.52 -21.48 6.41
N ARG A 268 -25.99 -21.15 5.21
CA ARG A 268 -26.93 -21.99 4.46
C ARG A 268 -26.34 -23.35 4.06
N LEU A 269 -25.03 -23.42 3.88
CA LEU A 269 -24.31 -24.67 3.61
C LEU A 269 -23.98 -25.47 4.88
N GLY A 270 -24.18 -24.92 6.09
CA GLY A 270 -23.78 -25.57 7.34
C GLY A 270 -22.28 -25.57 7.59
N LEU A 271 -21.52 -24.72 6.88
CA LEU A 271 -20.08 -24.53 7.10
C LEU A 271 -19.79 -23.43 8.15
N LEU A 272 -20.82 -22.67 8.52
CA LEU A 272 -20.84 -21.80 9.70
C LEU A 272 -22.04 -22.15 10.56
N LEU A 273 -21.78 -22.55 11.80
CA LEU A 273 -22.82 -22.90 12.77
C LEU A 273 -22.85 -21.83 13.87
N PRO A 274 -23.87 -20.95 13.92
CA PRO A 274 -24.06 -20.04 15.04
C PRO A 274 -24.39 -20.84 16.31
N VAL A 275 -23.73 -20.50 17.42
CA VAL A 275 -23.83 -21.24 18.68
C VAL A 275 -24.08 -20.28 19.85
N ARG A 276 -25.03 -20.65 20.71
CA ARG A 276 -25.30 -19.99 21.98
C ARG A 276 -24.81 -20.89 23.12
N ALA A 277 -24.05 -20.33 24.05
CA ALA A 277 -23.64 -21.02 25.27
C ALA A 277 -23.74 -20.09 26.48
N ASP A 278 -23.30 -20.54 27.66
CA ASP A 278 -23.26 -19.73 28.87
C ASP A 278 -22.30 -18.53 28.73
N ALA A 279 -22.89 -17.34 28.57
CA ALA A 279 -22.16 -16.06 28.47
C ALA A 279 -21.22 -15.79 29.65
N ALA A 280 -21.61 -16.18 30.88
CA ALA A 280 -20.79 -15.95 32.08
C ALA A 280 -19.55 -16.86 32.09
N ARG A 281 -19.67 -18.09 31.56
CA ARG A 281 -18.53 -18.98 31.34
C ARG A 281 -17.62 -18.44 30.24
N LEU A 282 -18.18 -18.03 29.10
CA LEU A 282 -17.42 -17.47 27.98
C LEU A 282 -16.65 -16.20 28.36
N ALA A 283 -17.23 -15.34 29.21
CA ALA A 283 -16.56 -14.12 29.69
C ALA A 283 -15.25 -14.40 30.46
N ARG A 284 -15.05 -15.63 30.96
CA ARG A 284 -13.86 -16.07 31.68
C ARG A 284 -12.97 -17.02 30.87
N ALA A 285 -13.38 -17.38 29.65
CA ALA A 285 -12.62 -18.28 28.79
C ALA A 285 -11.29 -17.64 28.35
N ARG A 286 -10.21 -18.42 28.38
CA ARG A 286 -8.88 -18.02 27.86
C ARG A 286 -8.60 -18.64 26.49
N TRP A 287 -9.19 -19.79 26.23
CA TRP A 287 -9.22 -20.44 24.94
C TRP A 287 -10.55 -21.17 24.77
N LEU A 288 -10.93 -21.44 23.52
CA LEU A 288 -12.11 -22.24 23.18
C LEU A 288 -11.78 -23.27 22.10
N ALA A 289 -12.39 -24.43 22.19
CA ALA A 289 -12.49 -25.41 21.10
C ALA A 289 -13.95 -25.82 20.92
N ALA A 290 -14.32 -26.21 19.69
CA ALA A 290 -15.65 -26.74 19.39
C ALA A 290 -15.53 -28.19 18.94
N VAL A 291 -16.30 -29.07 19.58
CA VAL A 291 -16.48 -30.45 19.15
C VAL A 291 -17.86 -30.57 18.53
N VAL A 292 -17.91 -30.92 17.24
CA VAL A 292 -19.16 -31.12 16.50
C VAL A 292 -19.41 -32.61 16.42
N HIS A 293 -20.50 -33.06 17.04
CA HIS A 293 -20.93 -34.45 17.04
C HIS A 293 -21.97 -34.64 15.95
N THR A 294 -21.70 -35.55 15.02
CA THR A 294 -22.62 -35.91 13.93
C THR A 294 -22.97 -37.38 14.02
N ARG A 295 -24.16 -37.74 13.53
CA ARG A 295 -24.60 -39.13 13.51
C ARG A 295 -23.67 -39.98 12.64
N GLY A 296 -22.82 -40.80 13.27
CA GLY A 296 -21.89 -41.72 12.60
C GLY A 296 -20.51 -41.15 12.28
N GLY A 297 -20.18 -39.93 12.75
CA GLY A 297 -18.96 -39.21 12.38
C GLY A 297 -18.15 -38.63 13.55
N ASP A 298 -18.32 -39.12 14.78
CA ASP A 298 -17.72 -38.50 15.99
C ASP A 298 -16.18 -38.40 15.97
N SER A 299 -15.47 -39.26 15.22
CA SER A 299 -14.02 -39.20 15.06
C SER A 299 -13.53 -38.28 13.91
N ALA A 300 -14.44 -37.70 13.14
CA ALA A 300 -14.12 -36.85 11.99
C ALA A 300 -13.80 -35.40 12.39
N CYS A 301 -14.22 -34.94 13.57
CA CYS A 301 -13.96 -33.58 14.04
C CYS A 301 -12.50 -33.43 14.50
N ARG A 302 -11.84 -32.33 14.09
CA ARG A 302 -10.57 -31.83 14.64
C ARG A 302 -10.84 -30.50 15.30
N SER A 303 -10.52 -30.39 16.58
CA SER A 303 -10.97 -29.27 17.42
C SER A 303 -9.77 -28.48 17.96
N PRO A 304 -9.09 -27.67 17.13
CA PRO A 304 -8.04 -26.78 17.59
C PRO A 304 -8.58 -25.77 18.60
N ARG A 305 -7.69 -25.34 19.50
CA ARG A 305 -8.01 -24.31 20.49
C ARG A 305 -7.78 -22.95 19.86
N LEU A 306 -8.65 -21.99 20.11
CA LEU A 306 -8.44 -20.59 19.76
C LEU A 306 -8.26 -19.78 21.05
N ALA A 307 -7.17 -19.02 21.16
CA ALA A 307 -6.99 -18.08 22.26
C ALA A 307 -8.04 -16.95 22.17
N VAL A 308 -8.78 -16.70 23.24
CA VAL A 308 -9.90 -15.73 23.28
C VAL A 308 -9.91 -14.87 24.53
N ARG A 309 -10.62 -13.74 24.48
CA ARG A 309 -10.83 -12.85 25.63
C ARG A 309 -12.12 -12.07 25.49
N ALA A 310 -12.85 -11.92 26.59
CA ALA A 310 -13.91 -10.92 26.70
C ALA A 310 -13.33 -9.54 27.05
N LEU A 311 -13.79 -8.52 26.35
CA LEU A 311 -13.43 -7.12 26.60
C LEU A 311 -14.38 -6.49 27.61
N ARG A 312 -13.98 -5.32 28.15
CA ARG A 312 -14.77 -4.59 29.15
C ARG A 312 -16.12 -4.09 28.62
N ASP A 313 -16.24 -3.92 27.31
CA ASP A 313 -17.47 -3.50 26.64
C ASP A 313 -18.40 -4.67 26.27
N GLY A 314 -18.09 -5.89 26.70
CA GLY A 314 -18.87 -7.10 26.40
C GLY A 314 -18.57 -7.72 25.04
N SER A 315 -17.64 -7.15 24.26
CA SER A 315 -17.16 -7.79 23.03
C SER A 315 -16.37 -9.06 23.35
N PHE A 316 -16.42 -10.04 22.45
CA PHE A 316 -15.62 -11.27 22.54
C PHE A 316 -14.67 -11.35 21.35
N VAL A 317 -13.37 -11.51 21.60
CA VAL A 317 -12.34 -11.42 20.55
C VAL A 317 -11.33 -12.56 20.68
N SER A 318 -10.68 -12.91 19.55
CA SER A 318 -9.48 -13.74 19.57
C SER A 318 -8.28 -12.94 20.09
N GLN A 319 -7.29 -13.64 20.65
CA GLN A 319 -6.06 -13.00 21.13
C GLN A 319 -4.92 -13.16 20.11
N PRO A 320 -4.13 -12.10 19.87
CA PRO A 320 -2.94 -12.22 19.03
C PRO A 320 -1.91 -13.15 19.67
N ASN A 321 -1.09 -13.76 18.83
CA ASN A 321 0.06 -14.53 19.30
C ASN A 321 1.03 -13.59 20.04
N PRO A 322 1.37 -13.84 21.32
CA PRO A 322 2.29 -12.99 22.08
C PRO A 322 3.73 -13.02 21.56
N ALA A 323 4.10 -14.00 20.73
CA ALA A 323 5.40 -14.06 20.07
C ALA A 323 5.48 -13.18 18.81
N ASP A 324 4.34 -12.73 18.27
CA ASP A 324 4.30 -11.83 17.12
C ASP A 324 4.33 -10.35 17.57
N PRO A 325 4.79 -9.43 16.71
CA PRO A 325 4.64 -7.99 16.95
C PRO A 325 3.16 -7.63 17.22
N PRO A 326 2.88 -6.65 18.11
CA PRO A 326 1.53 -6.30 18.57
C PRO A 326 0.74 -5.51 17.51
N ILE A 327 0.49 -6.13 16.36
CA ILE A 327 -0.24 -5.54 15.23
C ILE A 327 -1.76 -5.54 15.43
N TRP A 328 -2.25 -6.34 16.38
CA TRP A 328 -3.65 -6.45 16.73
C TRP A 328 -3.86 -5.93 18.15
N SER A 329 -4.87 -5.09 18.32
CA SER A 329 -5.33 -4.62 19.62
C SER A 329 -6.84 -4.71 19.66
N ASP A 330 -7.35 -5.57 20.56
CA ASP A 330 -8.79 -5.75 20.78
C ASP A 330 -9.58 -5.94 19.46
N GLY A 331 -9.07 -6.77 18.54
CA GLY A 331 -9.70 -7.07 17.25
C GLY A 331 -9.50 -6.02 16.15
N ALA A 332 -8.83 -4.90 16.43
CA ALA A 332 -8.42 -3.90 15.44
C ALA A 332 -6.95 -4.05 15.05
N LEU A 333 -6.61 -3.64 13.83
CA LEU A 333 -5.22 -3.37 13.47
C LEU A 333 -4.74 -2.10 14.18
N THR A 334 -3.50 -2.11 14.68
CA THR A 334 -2.85 -0.96 15.29
C THR A 334 -2.31 0.02 14.25
N LEU A 335 -3.18 0.53 13.37
CA LEU A 335 -2.80 1.40 12.24
C LEU A 335 -2.04 2.68 12.62
N GLY A 336 -2.09 3.09 13.90
CA GLY A 336 -1.32 4.23 14.42
C GLY A 336 0.13 3.90 14.80
N ASP A 337 0.53 2.63 14.73
CA ASP A 337 1.92 2.21 14.91
C ASP A 337 2.68 2.40 13.60
N THR A 338 3.38 3.54 13.48
CA THR A 338 4.13 3.96 12.30
C THR A 338 5.39 3.13 12.05
N GLU A 339 5.79 2.26 12.99
CA GLU A 339 6.86 1.29 12.74
C GLU A 339 6.35 0.10 11.91
N VAL A 340 5.04 -0.12 11.89
CA VAL A 340 4.40 -1.26 11.22
C VAL A 340 3.60 -0.83 9.99
N PHE A 341 2.83 0.25 10.11
CA PHE A 341 1.88 0.69 9.09
C PHE A 341 2.21 2.11 8.62
N ASP A 342 2.08 2.32 7.32
CA ASP A 342 2.25 3.64 6.71
C ASP A 342 1.04 3.99 5.82
N VAL A 343 0.82 5.28 5.64
CA VAL A 343 -0.13 5.81 4.63
C VAL A 343 0.66 6.51 3.54
N VAL A 344 0.38 6.12 2.29
CA VAL A 344 0.95 6.70 1.08
C VAL A 344 -0.15 7.41 0.29
N ASP A 345 0.12 8.62 -0.18
CA ASP A 345 -0.80 9.49 -0.93
C ASP A 345 -0.43 9.64 -2.42
N VAL A 346 0.67 9.00 -2.83
CA VAL A 346 1.10 8.82 -4.23
C VAL A 346 1.09 7.34 -4.55
N ASP A 347 0.88 7.00 -5.82
CA ASP A 347 1.00 5.64 -6.36
C ASP A 347 2.44 5.15 -6.14
N PRO A 348 2.70 4.24 -5.17
CA PRO A 348 4.07 3.86 -4.82
C PRO A 348 4.72 3.07 -5.96
N ASP A 349 3.96 2.22 -6.64
CA ASP A 349 4.43 1.33 -7.70
C ASP A 349 4.86 2.13 -8.94
N GLY A 350 3.95 2.96 -9.45
CA GLY A 350 4.19 3.81 -10.61
C GLY A 350 5.30 4.83 -10.35
N SER A 351 5.33 5.41 -9.15
CA SER A 351 6.35 6.39 -8.76
C SER A 351 7.73 5.75 -8.61
N ALA A 352 7.81 4.52 -8.07
CA ALA A 352 9.06 3.79 -7.94
C ALA A 352 9.70 3.51 -9.31
N ILE A 353 8.93 2.92 -10.23
CA ILE A 353 9.43 2.56 -11.57
C ILE A 353 9.89 3.81 -12.33
N LYS A 354 9.09 4.89 -12.27
CA LYS A 354 9.44 6.16 -12.91
C LYS A 354 10.72 6.76 -12.32
N ALA A 355 10.84 6.79 -10.99
CA ALA A 355 12.02 7.33 -10.33
C ALA A 355 13.27 6.50 -10.63
N GLU A 356 13.18 5.17 -10.62
CA GLU A 356 14.29 4.28 -10.99
C GLU A 356 14.78 4.57 -12.41
N ARG A 357 13.85 4.60 -13.38
CA ARG A 357 14.17 4.83 -14.79
C ARG A 357 14.73 6.22 -15.04
N PHE A 358 14.21 7.21 -14.35
CA PHE A 358 14.73 8.57 -14.41
C PHE A 358 16.17 8.64 -13.90
N LEU A 359 16.43 8.14 -12.68
CA LEU A 359 17.76 8.20 -12.08
C LEU A 359 18.78 7.41 -12.93
N THR A 360 18.44 6.20 -13.37
CA THR A 360 19.33 5.39 -14.22
C THR A 360 19.56 6.00 -15.62
N THR A 361 18.75 6.97 -16.04
CA THR A 361 18.91 7.70 -17.31
C THR A 361 19.76 8.97 -17.17
N ILE A 362 19.90 9.55 -15.97
CA ILE A 362 20.69 10.78 -15.74
C ILE A 362 22.12 10.68 -16.31
N PRO A 363 22.90 9.60 -16.13
CA PRO A 363 24.24 9.51 -16.72
C PRO A 363 24.23 9.61 -18.25
N ARG A 364 23.24 9.02 -18.92
CA ARG A 364 23.06 9.11 -20.37
C ARG A 364 22.74 10.53 -20.80
N LEU A 365 21.88 11.23 -20.05
CA LEU A 365 21.54 12.63 -20.31
C LEU A 365 22.74 13.56 -20.08
N ALA A 366 23.54 13.33 -19.04
CA ALA A 366 24.77 14.08 -18.76
C ALA A 366 25.81 13.92 -19.89
N ILE A 367 25.97 12.71 -20.42
CA ILE A 367 26.82 12.47 -21.60
C ILE A 367 26.26 13.19 -22.84
N THR A 368 24.94 13.21 -23.01
CA THR A 368 24.26 13.90 -24.11
C THR A 368 24.48 15.43 -24.02
N GLU A 369 24.38 16.00 -22.82
CA GLU A 369 24.70 17.41 -22.57
C GLU A 369 26.18 17.72 -22.84
N LEU A 370 27.10 16.85 -22.42
CA LEU A 370 28.54 16.98 -22.71
C LEU A 370 28.84 16.97 -24.22
N GLN A 371 28.01 16.28 -25.01
CA GLN A 371 28.07 16.26 -26.47
C GLN A 371 27.41 17.49 -27.12
N GLU A 372 27.03 18.50 -26.32
CA GLU A 372 26.32 19.71 -26.75
C GLU A 372 24.97 19.41 -27.44
N MET A 373 24.39 18.24 -27.16
CA MET A 373 23.08 17.86 -27.65
C MET A 373 21.99 18.29 -26.66
N PRO A 374 20.77 18.61 -27.13
CA PRO A 374 19.67 18.95 -26.23
C PRO A 374 19.37 17.81 -25.25
N ALA A 375 19.46 18.11 -23.96
CA ALA A 375 19.12 17.19 -22.87
C ALA A 375 18.55 17.97 -21.69
N ASP A 376 17.50 17.44 -21.09
CA ASP A 376 16.93 17.92 -19.84
C ASP A 376 16.70 16.74 -18.89
N ALA A 377 16.82 17.01 -17.60
CA ALA A 377 16.61 16.10 -16.49
C ALA A 377 15.35 16.52 -15.71
N ALA A 378 14.24 16.75 -16.42
CA ALA A 378 12.95 16.95 -15.78
C ALA A 378 12.47 15.66 -15.10
N SER A 379 12.13 15.73 -13.82
CA SER A 379 11.61 14.57 -13.08
C SER A 379 10.29 14.06 -13.64
N PRO A 380 10.03 12.75 -13.57
CA PRO A 380 8.78 12.19 -14.03
C PRO A 380 7.61 12.62 -13.13
N ALA A 381 6.43 12.76 -13.74
CA ALA A 381 5.22 13.12 -13.00
C ALA A 381 4.82 12.04 -11.99
N LEU A 382 4.61 12.46 -10.74
CA LEU A 382 4.03 11.65 -9.68
C LEU A 382 2.52 11.51 -9.89
N ARG A 383 1.98 10.32 -9.63
CA ARG A 383 0.54 10.05 -9.72
C ARG A 383 -0.04 9.99 -8.32
N ALA A 384 -1.08 10.78 -8.06
CA ALA A 384 -1.89 10.70 -6.84
C ALA A 384 -3.27 10.12 -7.20
N SER A 385 -3.52 8.87 -6.80
CA SER A 385 -4.79 8.17 -7.11
C SER A 385 -5.71 8.06 -5.88
N GLY A 386 -5.15 8.10 -4.68
CA GLY A 386 -5.88 7.90 -3.43
C GLY A 386 -4.94 7.77 -2.23
N LEU A 387 -5.46 7.18 -1.15
CA LEU A 387 -4.71 6.87 0.06
C LEU A 387 -4.48 5.36 0.15
N THR A 388 -3.22 4.94 0.18
CA THR A 388 -2.83 3.52 0.28
C THR A 388 -2.24 3.25 1.65
N LEU A 389 -2.79 2.27 2.35
CA LEU A 389 -2.20 1.75 3.58
C LEU A 389 -1.21 0.64 3.22
N THR A 390 0.01 0.73 3.73
CA THR A 390 1.06 -0.28 3.55
C THR A 390 1.44 -0.89 4.91
N ARG A 391 1.94 -2.13 4.88
CA ARG A 391 2.47 -2.83 6.04
C ARG A 391 3.89 -3.30 5.77
N ARG A 392 4.82 -2.82 6.61
CA ARG A 392 6.24 -3.09 6.45
C ARG A 392 6.56 -4.57 6.71
N GLN A 393 7.47 -5.11 5.91
CA GLN A 393 7.97 -6.48 5.98
C GLN A 393 6.88 -7.55 5.78
N GLN A 394 5.87 -7.27 4.95
CA GLN A 394 4.74 -8.18 4.72
C GLN A 394 5.20 -9.57 4.25
N ALA A 395 6.23 -9.66 3.38
CA ALA A 395 6.74 -10.95 2.90
C ALA A 395 7.34 -11.83 4.02
N GLY A 396 8.16 -11.26 4.90
CA GLY A 396 8.75 -11.99 6.03
C GLY A 396 7.69 -12.51 6.99
N ARG A 397 6.69 -11.67 7.29
CA ARG A 397 5.57 -12.06 8.15
C ARG A 397 4.72 -13.17 7.53
N SER A 398 4.51 -13.15 6.22
CA SER A 398 3.82 -14.22 5.50
C SER A 398 4.60 -15.54 5.58
N LEU A 399 5.93 -15.51 5.48
CA LEU A 399 6.79 -16.69 5.65
C LEU A 399 6.71 -17.27 7.06
N ASP A 400 6.81 -16.42 8.09
CA ASP A 400 6.67 -16.84 9.49
C ASP A 400 5.30 -17.48 9.75
N GLN A 401 4.25 -16.89 9.18
CA GLN A 401 2.90 -17.44 9.27
C GLN A 401 2.78 -18.79 8.57
N LEU A 402 3.33 -18.94 7.36
CA LEU A 402 3.34 -20.23 6.64
C LEU A 402 4.04 -21.33 7.43
N GLY A 403 5.20 -21.04 8.02
CA GLY A 403 5.93 -21.99 8.87
C GLY A 403 5.11 -22.50 10.06
N ARG A 404 4.33 -21.62 10.69
CA ARG A 404 3.41 -22.03 11.77
C ARG A 404 2.24 -22.87 11.26
N GLN A 405 1.68 -22.50 10.11
CA GLN A 405 0.53 -23.21 9.52
C GLN A 405 0.89 -24.65 9.10
N GLU A 406 2.12 -24.90 8.62
CA GLU A 406 2.62 -26.27 8.38
C GLU A 406 2.67 -27.12 9.66
N GLY A 407 3.09 -26.50 10.78
CA GLY A 407 3.07 -27.14 12.10
C GLY A 407 1.64 -27.49 12.54
N TYR A 408 0.68 -26.59 12.32
CA TYR A 408 -0.73 -26.85 12.62
C TYR A 408 -1.33 -27.94 11.75
N GLN A 409 -1.05 -27.92 10.44
CA GLN A 409 -1.54 -28.95 9.53
C GLN A 409 -1.06 -30.34 9.96
N SER A 410 0.22 -30.47 10.33
CA SER A 410 0.79 -31.73 10.82
C SER A 410 0.09 -32.22 12.10
N ALA A 411 -0.29 -31.32 13.00
CA ALA A 411 -1.00 -31.66 14.23
C ALA A 411 -2.47 -32.07 14.02
N LEU A 412 -3.08 -31.69 12.89
CA LEU A 412 -4.50 -31.97 12.58
C LEU A 412 -4.74 -33.30 11.85
N GLU A 413 -3.68 -34.00 11.43
CA GLU A 413 -3.78 -35.29 10.70
C GLU A 413 -4.53 -36.36 11.52
N GLY A 414 -4.24 -36.45 12.82
CA GLY A 414 -4.83 -37.44 13.72
C GLY A 414 -5.95 -36.87 14.60
N PRO A 415 -6.92 -37.69 15.04
CA PRO A 415 -7.84 -37.29 16.09
C PRO A 415 -7.07 -37.15 17.42
N ALA A 416 -7.31 -36.06 18.13
CA ALA A 416 -6.76 -35.79 19.46
C ALA A 416 -7.79 -35.05 20.30
N ALA A 417 -7.69 -35.14 21.62
CA ALA A 417 -8.55 -34.39 22.50
C ALA A 417 -8.28 -32.88 22.37
N PRO A 418 -9.29 -32.01 22.55
CA PRO A 418 -9.13 -30.56 22.35
C PRO A 418 -7.97 -29.93 23.13
N GLN A 419 -7.67 -30.43 24.34
CA GLN A 419 -6.55 -29.94 25.16
C GLN A 419 -5.16 -30.18 24.54
N ASP A 420 -5.03 -31.23 23.72
CA ASP A 420 -3.77 -31.64 23.09
C ASP A 420 -3.61 -31.04 21.67
N MET A 421 -4.68 -30.47 21.14
CA MET A 421 -4.69 -29.79 19.84
C MET A 421 -3.96 -28.43 19.89
N PRO A 422 -3.45 -27.93 18.74
CA PRO A 422 -2.73 -26.67 18.67
C PRO A 422 -3.57 -25.49 19.16
N LEU A 423 -2.88 -24.50 19.75
CA LEU A 423 -3.46 -23.21 20.09
C LEU A 423 -3.25 -22.23 18.93
N LEU A 424 -4.36 -21.84 18.34
CA LEU A 424 -4.48 -20.80 17.31
C LEU A 424 -4.65 -19.43 17.95
N HIS A 425 -4.25 -18.41 17.21
CA HIS A 425 -4.35 -17.01 17.58
C HIS A 425 -5.07 -16.19 16.51
N SER A 426 -5.28 -14.90 16.76
CA SER A 426 -5.95 -13.99 15.83
C SER A 426 -5.41 -14.08 14.40
N GLN A 427 -4.10 -14.17 14.23
CA GLN A 427 -3.44 -14.27 12.92
C GLN A 427 -3.87 -15.51 12.12
N ASP A 428 -4.17 -16.62 12.80
CA ASP A 428 -4.46 -17.91 12.19
C ASP A 428 -5.92 -18.05 11.76
N VAL A 429 -6.80 -17.24 12.36
CA VAL A 429 -8.25 -17.26 12.11
C VAL A 429 -8.76 -15.99 11.46
N THR A 430 -7.88 -15.05 11.10
CA THR A 430 -8.26 -13.82 10.37
C THR A 430 -8.23 -14.08 8.87
N ARG A 431 -9.39 -13.95 8.21
CA ARG A 431 -9.51 -14.06 6.74
C ARG A 431 -9.20 -12.74 6.04
N GLY A 432 -9.52 -11.62 6.66
CA GLY A 432 -9.34 -10.30 6.05
C GLY A 432 -9.58 -9.16 7.01
N MET A 433 -9.87 -7.98 6.47
CA MET A 433 -10.16 -6.79 7.27
C MET A 433 -11.32 -5.97 6.72
N ARG A 434 -12.06 -5.34 7.64
CA ARG A 434 -13.03 -4.29 7.33
C ARG A 434 -12.44 -2.94 7.69
N VAL A 435 -12.27 -2.10 6.68
CA VAL A 435 -11.79 -0.74 6.78
C VAL A 435 -12.95 0.22 6.93
N GLU A 436 -12.81 1.13 7.88
CA GLU A 436 -13.69 2.26 8.05
C GLU A 436 -12.89 3.56 7.98
N VAL A 437 -13.54 4.60 7.47
CA VAL A 437 -12.93 5.91 7.30
C VAL A 437 -13.74 6.97 8.04
N TRP A 438 -13.06 7.79 8.81
CA TRP A 438 -13.59 9.00 9.40
C TRP A 438 -13.43 10.15 8.41
N ASP A 439 -14.51 10.90 8.14
CA ASP A 439 -14.45 12.17 7.38
C ASP A 439 -14.64 13.34 8.34
N SER A 440 -13.66 14.26 8.37
CA SER A 440 -13.69 15.48 9.18
C SER A 440 -14.88 16.41 8.90
N VAL A 441 -15.44 16.38 7.69
CA VAL A 441 -16.61 17.19 7.31
C VAL A 441 -17.91 16.56 7.82
N SER A 442 -18.14 15.27 7.55
CA SER A 442 -19.36 14.61 8.00
C SER A 442 -19.33 14.27 9.50
N ARG A 443 -18.14 14.22 10.11
CA ARG A 443 -17.92 13.80 11.49
C ARG A 443 -18.59 12.46 11.81
N VAL A 444 -18.41 11.49 10.92
CA VAL A 444 -18.96 10.14 11.02
C VAL A 444 -17.90 9.13 10.54
N TRP A 445 -17.84 7.97 11.20
CA TRP A 445 -17.14 6.78 10.69
C TRP A 445 -18.03 6.10 9.67
N HIS A 446 -17.51 5.92 8.47
CA HIS A 446 -18.17 5.25 7.36
C HIS A 446 -17.50 3.91 7.08
N SER A 447 -18.29 2.87 6.89
CA SER A 447 -17.77 1.60 6.38
C SER A 447 -17.49 1.73 4.88
N LEU A 448 -16.32 1.24 4.46
CA LEU A 448 -15.98 1.11 3.04
C LEU A 448 -16.49 -0.20 2.42
N HIS A 449 -17.15 -1.04 3.22
CA HIS A 449 -17.52 -2.42 2.87
C HIS A 449 -19.03 -2.66 2.81
N SER A 450 -19.86 -1.67 3.16
CA SER A 450 -21.31 -1.82 3.11
C SER A 450 -21.79 -2.08 1.68
N ARG A 451 -22.42 -3.23 1.48
CA ARG A 451 -22.87 -3.73 0.18
C ARG A 451 -24.23 -4.41 0.27
N ARG A 452 -24.86 -4.60 -0.88
CA ARG A 452 -26.04 -5.44 -1.09
C ARG A 452 -25.64 -6.57 -2.04
N SER A 453 -25.98 -7.80 -1.70
CA SER A 453 -25.46 -8.99 -2.38
C SER A 453 -26.56 -9.85 -2.96
N THR A 454 -26.34 -10.33 -4.18
CA THR A 454 -27.18 -11.31 -4.85
C THR A 454 -26.35 -12.55 -5.11
N LEU A 455 -26.88 -13.73 -4.80
CA LEU A 455 -26.27 -15.02 -5.08
C LEU A 455 -27.17 -15.80 -6.04
N ALA A 456 -26.57 -16.26 -7.14
CA ALA A 456 -27.14 -17.30 -7.97
C ALA A 456 -26.30 -18.59 -7.87
N VAL A 457 -26.96 -19.74 -7.72
CA VAL A 457 -26.34 -21.06 -7.75
C VAL A 457 -26.93 -21.85 -8.91
N SER A 458 -26.05 -22.28 -9.83
CA SER A 458 -26.40 -22.97 -11.08
C SER A 458 -27.52 -22.26 -11.84
N GLY A 459 -27.42 -20.93 -11.95
CA GLY A 459 -28.37 -20.06 -12.66
C GLY A 459 -29.62 -19.65 -11.89
N GLU A 460 -29.90 -20.19 -10.71
CA GLU A 460 -31.07 -19.81 -9.91
C GLU A 460 -30.68 -18.87 -8.77
N THR A 461 -31.49 -17.84 -8.55
CA THR A 461 -31.27 -16.88 -7.46
C THR A 461 -31.62 -17.51 -6.10
N VAL A 462 -30.64 -17.58 -5.20
CA VAL A 462 -30.76 -18.12 -3.83
C VAL A 462 -31.16 -17.03 -2.84
N TYR A 463 -30.60 -15.83 -3.02
CA TYR A 463 -31.02 -14.60 -2.36
C TYR A 463 -30.66 -13.40 -3.25
N ALA A 464 -31.43 -12.33 -3.13
CA ALA A 464 -31.22 -11.09 -3.85
C ALA A 464 -31.22 -9.92 -2.88
N ASP A 465 -30.39 -8.93 -3.19
CA ASP A 465 -30.37 -7.66 -2.48
C ASP A 465 -30.14 -7.79 -0.95
N GLU A 466 -29.40 -8.82 -0.55
CA GLU A 466 -29.13 -9.14 0.86
C GLU A 466 -28.17 -8.08 1.43
N PRO A 467 -28.56 -7.30 2.45
CA PRO A 467 -27.67 -6.33 3.08
C PRO A 467 -26.51 -7.04 3.77
N GLY A 468 -25.31 -6.46 3.66
CA GLY A 468 -24.17 -6.99 4.39
C GLY A 468 -22.93 -6.13 4.29
N GLU A 469 -21.89 -6.61 4.95
CA GLU A 469 -20.57 -6.00 4.93
C GLU A 469 -19.61 -6.96 4.24
N GLY A 470 -18.95 -6.50 3.18
CA GLY A 470 -17.81 -7.20 2.60
C GLY A 470 -16.57 -7.07 3.48
N PHE A 471 -15.42 -7.44 2.94
CA PHE A 471 -14.11 -7.19 3.49
C PHE A 471 -13.08 -7.31 2.37
N ILE A 472 -11.85 -6.91 2.66
CA ILE A 472 -10.71 -7.17 1.77
C ILE A 472 -9.81 -8.22 2.43
N GLN A 473 -9.26 -9.10 1.61
CA GLN A 473 -8.21 -10.01 2.04
C GLN A 473 -6.86 -9.29 1.95
N GLY A 474 -5.86 -9.80 2.68
CA GLY A 474 -4.50 -9.29 2.59
C GLY A 474 -3.92 -9.44 1.18
N THR A 475 -2.76 -8.86 0.96
CA THR A 475 -2.07 -8.90 -0.33
C THR A 475 -1.86 -10.32 -0.83
N SER A 476 -2.37 -10.64 -2.02
CA SER A 476 -2.14 -11.93 -2.66
C SER A 476 -0.67 -12.08 -3.09
N ALA A 477 -0.12 -13.27 -2.87
CA ALA A 477 1.15 -13.66 -3.44
C ALA A 477 0.98 -14.00 -4.93
N THR A 478 1.94 -13.62 -5.76
CA THR A 478 1.93 -13.97 -7.18
C THR A 478 3.24 -14.61 -7.60
N GLU A 479 3.18 -15.55 -8.55
CA GLU A 479 4.35 -16.15 -9.17
C GLU A 479 4.41 -15.77 -10.66
N THR A 480 5.55 -16.05 -11.27
CA THR A 480 5.71 -15.88 -12.71
C THR A 480 5.05 -17.04 -13.43
N ARG A 481 3.99 -16.75 -14.18
CA ARG A 481 3.23 -17.74 -14.93
C ARG A 481 4.16 -18.53 -15.88
N GLY A 482 4.05 -19.85 -15.85
CA GLY A 482 4.81 -20.75 -16.73
C GLY A 482 6.25 -21.01 -16.30
N VAL A 483 6.70 -20.42 -15.18
CA VAL A 483 8.03 -20.67 -14.62
C VAL A 483 7.89 -21.57 -13.40
N GLU A 484 8.23 -22.84 -13.56
CA GLU A 484 8.22 -23.79 -12.45
C GLU A 484 9.17 -23.33 -11.35
N GLY A 485 8.63 -23.17 -10.14
CA GLY A 485 9.42 -22.75 -9.01
C GLY A 485 9.97 -21.33 -9.07
N GLY A 486 9.31 -20.45 -9.84
CA GLY A 486 9.63 -19.04 -9.88
C GLY A 486 9.54 -18.35 -8.51
N ALA A 487 10.07 -17.13 -8.43
CA ALA A 487 9.97 -16.34 -7.21
C ALA A 487 8.51 -16.01 -6.88
N VAL A 488 8.17 -16.06 -5.60
CA VAL A 488 6.92 -15.59 -5.02
C VAL A 488 7.01 -14.09 -4.83
N HIS A 489 5.99 -13.32 -5.19
CA HIS A 489 6.00 -11.86 -5.12
C HIS A 489 4.89 -11.41 -4.17
N VAL A 490 5.24 -10.72 -3.09
CA VAL A 490 4.30 -10.19 -2.09
C VAL A 490 4.48 -8.69 -1.94
N HIS A 491 3.43 -7.94 -2.22
CA HIS A 491 3.42 -6.48 -2.11
C HIS A 491 3.15 -6.03 -0.66
N GLU A 492 3.62 -4.84 -0.27
CA GLU A 492 3.38 -4.30 1.08
C GLU A 492 2.06 -3.51 1.21
N ALA A 493 1.47 -3.07 0.10
CA ALA A 493 0.16 -2.41 0.16
C ALA A 493 -0.92 -3.39 0.61
N MET A 494 -1.62 -3.01 1.68
CA MET A 494 -2.77 -3.73 2.21
C MET A 494 -4.04 -3.36 1.45
N PHE A 495 -4.27 -2.05 1.25
CA PHE A 495 -5.38 -1.53 0.45
C PHE A 495 -5.13 -0.11 -0.02
N GLY A 496 -5.73 0.25 -1.16
CA GLY A 496 -5.84 1.62 -1.66
C GLY A 496 -7.28 2.11 -1.61
N TRP A 497 -7.51 3.29 -1.05
CA TRP A 497 -8.81 3.97 -1.04
C TRP A 497 -8.79 5.21 -1.92
N GLU A 498 -9.52 5.14 -3.01
CA GLU A 498 -9.63 6.20 -4.02
C GLU A 498 -11.03 6.86 -4.00
N GLY A 499 -11.67 6.90 -2.84
CA GLY A 499 -13.02 7.46 -2.67
C GLY A 499 -14.15 6.57 -3.17
N TRP A 500 -13.93 5.25 -3.25
CA TRP A 500 -14.94 4.26 -3.63
C TRP A 500 -15.03 3.12 -2.60
N SER A 501 -16.04 2.25 -2.71
CA SER A 501 -16.15 1.05 -1.89
C SER A 501 -14.97 0.11 -2.12
N LEU A 502 -14.52 -0.55 -1.05
CA LEU A 502 -13.52 -1.62 -1.09
C LEU A 502 -14.14 -3.02 -1.27
N SER A 503 -15.48 -3.11 -1.43
CA SER A 503 -16.18 -4.39 -1.59
C SER A 503 -17.12 -4.46 -2.78
N VAL A 504 -17.11 -3.43 -3.62
CA VAL A 504 -17.97 -3.32 -4.80
C VAL A 504 -17.16 -2.75 -5.96
N PRO A 505 -17.24 -3.32 -7.17
CA PRO A 505 -16.55 -2.77 -8.33
C PRO A 505 -17.02 -1.34 -8.63
N ARG A 506 -16.15 -0.55 -9.27
CA ARG A 506 -16.56 0.78 -9.76
C ARG A 506 -17.60 0.63 -10.88
N PRO A 507 -18.60 1.53 -10.95
CA PRO A 507 -19.52 1.58 -12.07
C PRO A 507 -18.76 1.86 -13.37
N GLY A 508 -19.14 1.18 -14.44
CA GLY A 508 -18.53 1.33 -15.75
C GLY A 508 -18.09 -0.01 -16.35
N LYS A 509 -17.96 -0.05 -17.68
CA LYS A 509 -17.38 -1.19 -18.38
C LYS A 509 -15.86 -1.04 -18.35
N ARG A 510 -15.12 -2.16 -18.25
CA ARG A 510 -13.67 -2.14 -18.49
C ARG A 510 -13.42 -1.69 -19.92
N VAL A 511 -12.31 -1.02 -20.16
CA VAL A 511 -11.84 -0.69 -21.52
C VAL A 511 -10.81 -1.74 -21.90
N THR A 512 -11.01 -2.38 -23.05
CA THR A 512 -10.09 -3.43 -23.53
C THR A 512 -9.41 -2.93 -24.81
N PRO A 513 -8.08 -3.01 -24.91
CA PRO A 513 -7.40 -2.70 -26.16
C PRO A 513 -7.71 -3.78 -27.19
N VAL A 514 -8.29 -3.39 -28.32
CA VAL A 514 -8.50 -4.24 -29.49
C VAL A 514 -7.37 -3.93 -30.48
N TYR A 515 -6.54 -4.93 -30.74
CA TYR A 515 -5.46 -4.84 -31.71
C TYR A 515 -6.01 -5.16 -33.10
N THR A 516 -5.92 -4.21 -34.02
CA THR A 516 -6.29 -4.37 -35.43
C THR A 516 -5.09 -4.08 -36.32
N ASP A 517 -5.02 -4.73 -37.48
CA ASP A 517 -3.97 -4.44 -38.45
C ASP A 517 -4.23 -3.08 -39.11
N ALA A 518 -3.27 -2.17 -39.00
CA ALA A 518 -3.33 -0.87 -39.66
C ALA A 518 -3.05 -1.06 -41.19
N PRO A 519 -3.77 -0.33 -42.07
CA PRO A 519 -3.44 -0.29 -43.49
C PRO A 519 -2.01 0.26 -43.68
N GLY A 520 -1.09 -0.57 -44.15
CA GLY A 520 0.32 -0.20 -44.36
C GLY A 520 1.33 -0.96 -43.50
N GLY A 521 0.90 -1.89 -42.65
CA GLY A 521 1.78 -2.70 -41.80
C GLY A 521 2.07 -1.99 -40.48
N GLY A 522 1.33 -2.38 -39.45
CA GLY A 522 1.42 -1.85 -38.09
C GLY A 522 0.21 -2.30 -37.29
N THR A 523 0.26 -2.20 -35.96
CA THR A 523 -0.86 -2.54 -35.08
C THR A 523 -1.58 -1.26 -34.65
N HIS A 524 -2.84 -1.13 -34.98
CA HIS A 524 -3.74 -0.10 -34.47
C HIS A 524 -4.40 -0.60 -33.18
N ILE A 525 -4.28 0.18 -32.10
CA ILE A 525 -4.91 -0.14 -30.82
C ILE A 525 -6.18 0.72 -30.73
N GLU A 526 -7.34 0.07 -30.81
CA GLU A 526 -8.63 0.71 -30.55
C GLU A 526 -9.06 0.41 -29.12
N GLU A 527 -9.28 1.44 -28.31
CA GLU A 527 -9.82 1.30 -26.97
C GLU A 527 -11.35 1.16 -27.03
N THR A 528 -11.84 -0.08 -26.98
CA THR A 528 -13.28 -0.34 -27.00
C THR A 528 -13.76 -0.68 -25.58
N PRO A 529 -14.88 -0.10 -25.11
CA PRO A 529 -15.54 -0.58 -23.90
C PRO A 529 -15.83 -2.07 -24.04
N GLU A 530 -15.49 -2.86 -23.03
CA GLU A 530 -15.79 -4.29 -22.95
C GLU A 530 -17.31 -4.47 -23.05
N THR A 531 -17.79 -4.77 -24.25
CA THR A 531 -19.21 -5.04 -24.52
C THR A 531 -19.59 -6.49 -24.23
N THR A 532 -18.60 -7.35 -24.02
CA THR A 532 -18.80 -8.70 -23.51
C THR A 532 -19.56 -8.58 -22.19
N SER A 533 -20.73 -9.19 -22.13
CA SER A 533 -21.35 -9.50 -20.85
C SER A 533 -20.27 -10.14 -19.97
N THR A 534 -20.24 -9.80 -18.67
CA THR A 534 -19.48 -10.59 -17.69
C THR A 534 -19.95 -12.04 -17.63
N ASP A 535 -21.06 -12.34 -18.30
CA ASP A 535 -21.48 -13.69 -18.63
C ASP A 535 -20.46 -14.33 -19.59
N PRO A 536 -19.69 -15.31 -19.14
CA PRO A 536 -18.57 -15.83 -19.89
C PRO A 536 -19.07 -16.51 -21.15
N THR A 537 -18.94 -15.84 -22.31
CA THR A 537 -19.24 -16.43 -23.60
C THR A 537 -18.40 -17.69 -23.79
N GLY A 538 -19.04 -18.86 -23.59
CA GLY A 538 -18.45 -20.18 -23.80
C GLY A 538 -17.75 -20.84 -22.60
N LYS A 539 -17.87 -20.34 -21.36
CA LYS A 539 -17.39 -21.06 -20.17
C LYS A 539 -18.60 -21.60 -19.41
N GLU A 540 -18.57 -22.85 -18.93
CA GLU A 540 -19.48 -23.22 -17.84
C GLU A 540 -19.06 -22.36 -16.62
N PRO A 541 -19.91 -21.43 -16.16
CA PRO A 541 -19.54 -20.57 -15.04
C PRO A 541 -19.30 -21.44 -13.81
N HIS A 542 -18.40 -20.99 -12.94
CA HIS A 542 -18.36 -21.49 -11.56
C HIS A 542 -19.80 -21.55 -11.02
N PRO A 543 -20.21 -22.61 -10.31
CA PRO A 543 -21.61 -22.82 -9.96
C PRO A 543 -22.20 -21.67 -9.13
N PHE A 544 -21.36 -20.87 -8.47
CA PHE A 544 -21.76 -19.71 -7.69
C PHE A 544 -21.43 -18.43 -8.43
N VAL A 545 -22.42 -17.55 -8.54
CA VAL A 545 -22.27 -16.19 -9.05
C VAL A 545 -22.71 -15.22 -7.97
N PHE A 546 -21.76 -14.41 -7.49
CA PHE A 546 -22.02 -13.34 -6.53
C PHE A 546 -21.97 -11.99 -7.25
N THR A 547 -23.04 -11.22 -7.09
CA THR A 547 -23.11 -9.83 -7.56
C THR A 547 -23.25 -8.91 -6.36
N HIS A 548 -22.47 -7.84 -6.34
CA HIS A 548 -22.47 -6.87 -5.25
C HIS A 548 -22.75 -5.47 -5.77
N GLU A 549 -23.62 -4.76 -5.07
CA GLU A 549 -23.88 -3.34 -5.25
C GLU A 549 -23.54 -2.60 -3.96
N TYR A 550 -23.16 -1.33 -4.06
CA TYR A 550 -22.83 -0.54 -2.88
C TYR A 550 -24.11 -0.21 -2.10
N ALA A 551 -24.03 -0.15 -0.78
CA ALA A 551 -25.15 0.33 0.02
C ALA A 551 -25.29 1.86 -0.14
N PRO A 552 -26.45 2.40 -0.58
CA PRO A 552 -26.61 3.84 -0.74
C PRO A 552 -26.40 4.62 0.56
N GLY A 553 -25.71 5.77 0.47
CA GLY A 553 -25.50 6.68 1.60
C GLY A 553 -24.37 6.31 2.56
N THR A 554 -23.64 5.22 2.32
CA THR A 554 -22.56 4.76 3.22
C THR A 554 -21.16 5.25 2.81
N LEU A 555 -20.96 5.69 1.57
CA LEU A 555 -19.63 6.05 1.05
C LEU A 555 -19.33 7.56 1.18
N PRO A 556 -18.24 7.95 1.87
CA PRO A 556 -17.80 9.33 1.91
C PRO A 556 -17.03 9.70 0.64
N ARG A 557 -16.96 11.00 0.34
CA ARG A 557 -16.19 11.53 -0.78
C ARG A 557 -14.73 11.72 -0.38
N LEU A 558 -13.80 11.23 -1.20
CA LEU A 558 -12.39 11.60 -1.12
C LEU A 558 -12.16 12.97 -1.79
N ARG A 559 -11.62 13.94 -1.06
CA ARG A 559 -11.39 15.32 -1.52
C ARG A 559 -10.10 15.88 -0.93
N PHE A 560 -9.35 16.61 -1.75
CA PHE A 560 -8.25 17.43 -1.26
C PHE A 560 -8.74 18.45 -0.23
N GLY A 561 -7.88 18.76 0.73
CA GLY A 561 -8.17 19.69 1.82
C GLY A 561 -9.11 19.15 2.90
N ARG A 562 -9.33 17.83 2.97
CA ARG A 562 -10.08 17.19 4.06
C ARG A 562 -9.19 16.25 4.84
N ASP A 563 -9.48 16.14 6.13
CA ASP A 563 -8.83 15.17 7.00
C ASP A 563 -9.62 13.88 7.05
N TYR A 564 -8.88 12.78 6.93
CA TYR A 564 -9.37 11.42 7.05
C TYR A 564 -8.61 10.68 8.13
N ALA A 565 -9.26 9.75 8.81
CA ALA A 565 -8.60 8.76 9.66
C ALA A 565 -9.15 7.38 9.32
N PHE A 566 -8.29 6.36 9.38
CA PHE A 566 -8.68 4.98 9.13
C PHE A 566 -8.67 4.16 10.41
N ARG A 567 -9.57 3.19 10.48
CA ARG A 567 -9.45 2.04 11.38
C ARG A 567 -9.78 0.79 10.59
N ALA A 568 -9.16 -0.32 10.94
CA ALA A 568 -9.38 -1.59 10.28
C ALA A 568 -9.58 -2.69 11.33
N TRP A 569 -10.63 -3.48 11.14
CA TRP A 569 -10.99 -4.57 12.05
C TRP A 569 -10.70 -5.90 11.42
N GLY A 570 -10.19 -6.84 12.22
CA GLY A 570 -9.97 -8.22 11.80
C GLY A 570 -11.31 -8.89 11.52
N VAL A 571 -11.40 -9.52 10.36
CA VAL A 571 -12.53 -10.34 9.95
C VAL A 571 -12.10 -11.79 10.10
N ASP A 572 -12.77 -12.54 10.97
CA ASP A 572 -12.44 -13.93 11.19
C ASP A 572 -12.88 -14.85 10.02
N LEU A 573 -12.54 -16.14 10.08
CA LEU A 573 -12.95 -17.15 9.09
C LEU A 573 -14.48 -17.31 8.97
N GLY A 574 -15.26 -16.78 9.90
CA GLY A 574 -16.72 -16.73 9.84
C GLY A 574 -17.28 -15.43 9.26
N GLY A 575 -16.43 -14.48 8.90
CA GLY A 575 -16.84 -13.15 8.47
C GLY A 575 -17.34 -12.27 9.62
N ASN A 576 -17.10 -12.67 10.88
CA ASN A 576 -17.43 -11.88 12.04
C ASN A 576 -16.38 -10.79 12.23
N VAL A 577 -16.85 -9.67 12.75
CA VAL A 577 -16.03 -8.59 13.27
C VAL A 577 -16.54 -8.32 14.67
N ARG A 578 -15.64 -7.93 15.58
CA ARG A 578 -16.06 -7.56 16.93
C ARG A 578 -17.20 -6.52 16.89
N PRO A 579 -18.17 -6.60 17.80
CA PRO A 579 -19.16 -5.54 17.95
C PRO A 579 -18.46 -4.18 18.19
N HIS A 580 -18.81 -3.18 17.37
CA HIS A 580 -18.28 -1.83 17.50
C HIS A 580 -19.26 -0.80 16.93
N HIS A 581 -19.14 0.44 17.38
CA HIS A 581 -20.00 1.52 16.91
C HIS A 581 -19.54 2.07 15.56
N VAL A 582 -20.42 2.02 14.56
CA VAL A 582 -20.32 2.73 13.27
C VAL A 582 -21.22 3.96 13.35
N GLY A 583 -20.75 5.13 12.93
CA GLY A 583 -21.51 6.39 13.08
C GLY A 583 -20.70 7.54 13.68
N PRO A 584 -21.37 8.54 14.30
CA PRO A 584 -20.70 9.66 14.95
C PRO A 584 -19.64 9.18 15.96
N ARG A 585 -18.51 9.87 16.03
CA ARG A 585 -17.48 9.53 17.02
C ARG A 585 -18.07 9.73 18.44
N PRO A 586 -17.98 8.74 19.34
CA PRO A 586 -18.33 8.93 20.74
C PRO A 586 -17.54 10.11 21.32
N PRO A 587 -18.13 10.95 22.20
CA PRO A 587 -17.39 12.04 22.83
C PRO A 587 -16.11 11.50 23.47
N ALA A 588 -14.97 12.13 23.19
CA ALA A 588 -13.69 11.66 23.70
C ALA A 588 -13.73 11.62 25.23
N VAL A 589 -13.35 10.49 25.83
CA VAL A 589 -13.05 10.42 27.26
C VAL A 589 -11.89 11.40 27.51
N ALA A 590 -12.05 12.28 28.50
CA ALA A 590 -11.30 13.54 28.65
C ALA A 590 -9.76 13.45 28.74
N GLY A 591 -9.16 12.25 28.68
CA GLY A 591 -7.70 12.04 28.65
C GLY A 591 -7.07 11.86 27.26
N ALA A 592 -7.86 11.58 26.21
CA ALA A 592 -7.34 11.43 24.84
C ALA A 592 -7.67 12.63 23.92
N ALA A 593 -8.45 13.59 24.44
CA ALA A 593 -8.96 14.73 23.69
C ALA A 593 -7.89 15.81 23.40
N GLU A 594 -6.81 15.87 24.18
CA GLU A 594 -5.73 16.86 23.96
C GLU A 594 -4.99 16.65 22.63
N VAL A 595 -4.93 15.42 22.10
CA VAL A 595 -4.29 15.13 20.81
C VAL A 595 -5.21 15.42 19.62
N ALA A 596 -6.54 15.35 19.82
CA ALA A 596 -7.53 15.51 18.74
C ALA A 596 -8.09 16.94 18.59
N ALA A 597 -7.89 17.82 19.59
CA ALA A 597 -8.40 19.19 19.57
C ALA A 597 -7.71 20.13 18.54
N GLY A 598 -6.75 19.63 17.76
CA GLY A 598 -6.05 20.39 16.73
C GLY A 598 -6.74 20.47 15.36
N LEU A 599 -7.78 19.68 15.09
CA LEU A 599 -8.34 19.49 13.74
C LEU A 599 -9.65 20.25 13.52
N THR A 600 -9.54 21.57 13.32
CA THR A 600 -10.56 22.41 12.68
C THR A 600 -10.50 22.27 11.15
N PRO A 601 -11.62 22.44 10.42
CA PRO A 601 -11.59 22.53 8.95
C PRO A 601 -10.57 23.59 8.53
N LEU A 602 -9.83 23.33 7.45
CA LEU A 602 -8.68 24.13 7.01
C LEU A 602 -8.99 25.62 6.96
N SER A 603 -8.67 26.31 8.05
CA SER A 603 -8.14 27.66 7.98
C SER A 603 -6.65 27.53 7.70
N ASP A 604 -6.06 28.49 6.99
CA ASP A 604 -4.62 28.60 6.75
C ASP A 604 -3.79 28.38 8.02
N THR A 605 -4.36 28.70 9.18
CA THR A 605 -3.73 28.56 10.48
C THR A 605 -3.58 27.11 10.96
N ALA A 606 -4.50 26.20 10.62
CA ALA A 606 -4.44 24.78 11.00
C ALA A 606 -3.49 24.00 10.07
N LEU A 607 -3.52 24.33 8.78
CA LEU A 607 -2.53 23.88 7.80
C LEU A 607 -1.13 24.32 8.26
N SER A 608 -0.96 25.61 8.57
CA SER A 608 0.30 26.16 9.11
C SER A 608 0.71 25.51 10.43
N ARG A 609 -0.23 25.10 11.30
CA ARG A 609 0.11 24.43 12.58
C ARG A 609 0.55 23.00 12.37
N ARG A 610 -0.08 22.25 11.46
CA ARG A 610 0.36 20.90 11.06
C ARG A 610 1.68 20.94 10.30
N LEU A 611 1.87 21.93 9.45
CA LEU A 611 3.10 22.19 8.71
C LEU A 611 4.25 22.68 9.62
N LYS A 612 3.94 23.33 10.75
CA LYS A 612 4.91 23.64 11.83
C LYS A 612 5.15 22.47 12.79
N ALA A 613 4.17 21.58 12.95
CA ALA A 613 4.31 20.35 13.73
C ALA A 613 5.09 19.26 12.96
N ALA A 614 5.03 19.29 11.62
CA ALA A 614 5.89 18.56 10.70
C ALA A 614 7.32 19.12 10.68
N GLY A 615 7.92 19.23 11.87
CA GLY A 615 9.35 19.50 12.03
C GLY A 615 10.19 18.35 11.49
N ALA A 616 11.51 18.46 11.61
CA ALA A 616 12.52 17.52 11.12
C ALA A 616 12.34 16.02 11.48
N ALA A 617 11.34 15.67 12.30
CA ALA A 617 10.92 14.29 12.60
C ALA A 617 9.98 13.67 11.53
N ASP A 618 9.26 14.48 10.74
CA ASP A 618 8.29 14.01 9.72
C ASP A 618 8.88 14.00 8.30
N LEU A 619 10.08 14.56 8.10
CA LEU A 619 10.88 14.30 6.92
C LEU A 619 11.55 12.93 7.13
N PRO A 620 11.27 11.92 6.30
CA PRO A 620 11.93 10.62 6.41
C PRO A 620 13.46 10.83 6.50
N PRO A 621 14.20 9.99 7.24
CA PRO A 621 15.67 10.00 7.21
C PRO A 621 16.24 9.96 5.78
N LEU A 622 15.46 9.44 4.84
CA LEU A 622 15.69 9.46 3.39
C LEU A 622 15.79 10.86 2.76
N VAL A 623 15.10 11.89 3.29
CA VAL A 623 15.02 13.22 2.68
C VAL A 623 16.14 14.14 3.17
N ALA A 624 16.70 13.93 4.37
CA ALA A 624 17.75 14.80 4.93
C ALA A 624 19.06 14.87 4.11
N PRO A 625 19.57 13.79 3.48
CA PRO A 625 20.70 13.86 2.56
C PRO A 625 20.33 14.47 1.20
N PHE A 626 19.09 14.26 0.73
CA PHE A 626 18.61 14.88 -0.52
C PHE A 626 18.38 16.38 -0.35
N ALA A 627 17.90 16.82 0.81
CA ALA A 627 17.87 18.22 1.22
C ALA A 627 19.29 18.80 1.36
N ARG A 628 20.31 17.97 1.65
CA ARG A 628 21.73 18.37 1.61
C ARG A 628 22.21 18.60 0.18
N ALA A 629 21.91 17.69 -0.74
CA ALA A 629 22.22 17.89 -2.16
C ALA A 629 21.53 19.15 -2.72
N VAL A 630 20.30 19.44 -2.28
CA VAL A 630 19.60 20.71 -2.59
C VAL A 630 20.32 21.93 -1.98
N ARG A 631 20.86 21.83 -0.75
CA ARG A 631 21.71 22.87 -0.14
C ARG A 631 22.97 23.14 -0.97
N ASP A 632 23.66 22.09 -1.41
CA ASP A 632 24.92 22.18 -2.15
C ASP A 632 24.70 22.80 -3.56
N VAL A 633 23.53 22.58 -4.18
CA VAL A 633 23.14 23.21 -5.45
C VAL A 633 22.74 24.67 -5.30
N ALA A 634 22.04 25.03 -4.22
CA ALA A 634 21.71 26.43 -3.93
C ALA A 634 22.97 27.30 -3.70
N GLU A 635 24.05 26.70 -3.20
CA GLU A 635 25.37 27.34 -3.08
C GLU A 635 26.13 27.39 -4.41
N ALA A 636 25.81 26.51 -5.38
CA ALA A 636 26.45 26.43 -6.70
C ALA A 636 25.82 27.36 -7.77
N ASP A 637 24.69 28.01 -7.47
CA ASP A 637 23.89 28.79 -8.43
C ASP A 637 24.56 30.08 -8.97
N GLY A 638 25.80 30.35 -8.56
CA GLY A 638 26.65 31.43 -9.07
C GLY A 638 27.61 31.05 -10.20
N ARG A 639 27.59 29.80 -10.72
CA ARG A 639 28.60 29.31 -11.68
C ARG A 639 28.21 29.51 -13.15
N ASP A 640 29.16 30.02 -13.95
CA ASP A 640 29.00 30.34 -15.37
C ASP A 640 29.03 29.07 -16.25
N ARG A 641 28.66 29.19 -17.53
CA ARG A 641 28.54 28.08 -18.49
C ARG A 641 29.84 27.27 -18.69
N THR A 642 31.00 27.89 -18.47
CA THR A 642 32.34 27.25 -18.53
C THR A 642 32.55 26.26 -17.37
N ASP A 643 32.06 26.60 -16.17
CA ASP A 643 32.15 25.75 -14.98
C ASP A 643 31.31 24.47 -15.09
N ARG A 644 30.30 24.45 -16.00
CA ARG A 644 29.39 23.30 -16.20
C ARG A 644 30.04 22.17 -16.97
N ALA A 645 30.78 22.49 -18.02
CA ALA A 645 31.57 21.50 -18.76
C ALA A 645 32.66 20.92 -17.86
N GLU A 646 33.31 21.76 -17.05
CA GLU A 646 34.29 21.32 -16.05
C GLU A 646 33.67 20.42 -14.97
N LEU A 647 32.46 20.71 -14.48
CA LEU A 647 31.75 19.84 -13.54
C LEU A 647 31.46 18.47 -14.15
N LEU A 648 30.87 18.43 -15.36
CA LEU A 648 30.60 17.17 -16.07
C LEU A 648 31.89 16.37 -16.31
N GLU A 649 32.97 17.04 -16.70
CA GLU A 649 34.29 16.45 -16.89
C GLU A 649 34.93 15.95 -15.58
N SER A 650 34.61 16.56 -14.44
CA SER A 650 35.13 16.17 -13.11
C SER A 650 34.40 14.97 -12.48
N VAL A 651 33.11 14.82 -12.77
CA VAL A 651 32.25 13.78 -12.20
C VAL A 651 32.29 12.51 -13.06
N LEU A 652 32.48 12.67 -14.37
CA LEU A 652 32.78 11.56 -15.27
C LEU A 652 34.25 11.12 -15.04
N PRO A 653 34.55 9.81 -15.13
CA PRO A 653 35.89 9.30 -14.82
C PRO A 653 36.93 9.94 -15.74
N ALA A 654 38.09 10.36 -15.25
CA ALA A 654 39.10 10.99 -16.10
C ALA A 654 39.54 10.05 -17.26
N ASP A 655 39.70 10.59 -18.48
CA ASP A 655 40.33 9.83 -19.57
C ASP A 655 41.75 9.44 -19.12
N PRO A 656 42.10 8.15 -19.04
CA PRO A 656 43.40 7.69 -18.52
C PRO A 656 44.60 8.24 -19.32
N ASP A 657 44.36 8.81 -20.51
CA ASP A 657 45.38 9.39 -21.39
C ASP A 657 45.29 10.94 -21.52
N ALA A 658 44.48 11.65 -20.71
CA ALA A 658 44.36 13.12 -20.79
C ALA A 658 45.68 13.83 -20.38
N PRO A 659 46.17 14.82 -21.15
CA PRO A 659 47.34 15.59 -20.73
C PRO A 659 46.99 16.41 -19.48
N VAL A 660 47.80 16.26 -18.43
CA VAL A 660 47.71 17.07 -17.20
C VAL A 660 47.91 18.53 -17.57
N VAL A 661 46.84 19.32 -17.55
CA VAL A 661 46.92 20.79 -17.67
C VAL A 661 47.12 21.35 -16.26
N GLY A 662 48.27 21.99 -16.06
CA GLY A 662 48.67 22.56 -14.78
C GLY A 662 47.97 23.88 -14.44
N GLU A 663 47.86 24.10 -13.12
CA GLU A 663 47.59 25.33 -12.38
C GLU A 663 46.22 26.01 -12.55
N VAL A 664 45.39 25.87 -11.51
CA VAL A 664 44.41 26.89 -11.11
C VAL A 664 44.94 27.62 -9.88
N VAL A 665 45.02 28.94 -10.03
CA VAL A 665 45.49 29.94 -9.08
C VAL A 665 44.66 29.93 -7.80
N SER A 666 45.34 29.94 -6.65
CA SER A 666 44.76 30.17 -5.34
C SER A 666 44.38 31.66 -5.18
N GLY A 667 43.10 31.94 -4.95
CA GLY A 667 42.59 33.30 -4.76
C GLY A 667 41.58 33.40 -3.61
N GLY A 668 42.03 33.95 -2.47
CA GLY A 668 41.25 34.81 -1.57
C GLY A 668 40.13 34.18 -0.73
N ARG A 669 40.45 33.79 0.52
CA ARG A 669 39.48 33.72 1.63
C ARG A 669 39.05 35.15 2.02
N GLY A 670 37.81 35.52 1.73
CA GLY A 670 37.13 36.67 2.31
C GLY A 670 36.24 36.23 3.47
N ASP A 671 36.47 36.81 4.63
CA ASP A 671 35.65 36.70 5.84
C ASP A 671 34.51 37.72 5.71
N HIS A 672 33.22 37.33 5.75
CA HIS A 672 32.07 38.17 6.14
C HIS A 672 30.74 37.36 6.24
N THR A 673 30.30 37.22 7.49
CA THR A 673 28.94 37.48 8.04
C THR A 673 27.69 36.84 7.40
N ALA A 674 27.03 35.98 8.19
CA ALA A 674 25.67 35.44 8.09
C ALA A 674 25.30 34.90 6.69
N SER A 675 25.69 33.66 6.42
CA SER A 675 25.38 32.99 5.17
C SER A 675 23.92 32.52 5.14
N ALA A 676 23.36 32.46 3.92
CA ALA A 676 22.05 31.87 3.58
C ALA A 676 21.83 30.45 4.17
N THR A 677 22.89 29.83 4.67
CA THR A 677 22.96 28.63 5.52
C THR A 677 22.06 28.70 6.75
N ASP A 678 21.89 29.86 7.42
CA ASP A 678 20.99 30.00 8.57
C ASP A 678 19.50 30.09 8.15
N LEU A 679 19.22 30.49 6.89
CA LEU A 679 17.87 30.67 6.34
C LEU A 679 17.32 29.40 5.69
N LEU A 680 18.19 28.54 5.14
CA LEU A 680 17.81 27.27 4.53
C LEU A 680 17.77 26.08 5.50
N LEU A 681 18.48 26.15 6.63
CA LEU A 681 18.31 25.14 7.70
C LEU A 681 17.03 25.36 8.52
N ASP A 682 16.49 26.58 8.52
CA ASP A 682 15.08 26.87 8.90
C ASP A 682 14.07 26.48 7.77
N ALA A 683 14.54 26.06 6.58
CA ALA A 683 13.73 25.82 5.37
C ALA A 683 13.17 24.41 5.20
N ALA A 684 12.78 23.76 6.30
CA ALA A 684 11.68 22.79 6.25
C ALA A 684 10.32 23.46 6.57
N SER A 685 10.27 24.78 6.79
CA SER A 685 9.00 25.45 7.07
C SER A 685 8.17 25.70 5.79
N PRO A 686 6.91 25.28 5.73
CA PRO A 686 6.08 25.42 4.52
C PRO A 686 5.74 26.87 4.13
N SER A 687 5.92 27.82 5.05
CA SER A 687 5.94 29.26 4.79
C SER A 687 7.03 29.66 3.79
N LEU A 688 8.18 28.97 3.81
CA LEU A 688 9.32 29.25 2.94
C LEU A 688 9.17 28.56 1.57
N LEU A 689 8.52 27.38 1.51
CA LEU A 689 8.09 26.77 0.24
C LEU A 689 7.03 27.62 -0.47
N HIS A 690 6.03 28.12 0.27
CA HIS A 690 5.06 29.07 -0.29
C HIS A 690 5.74 30.36 -0.77
N THR A 691 6.79 30.81 -0.07
CA THR A 691 7.61 31.97 -0.47
C THR A 691 8.37 31.73 -1.76
N VAL A 692 9.05 30.58 -1.87
CA VAL A 692 9.82 30.22 -3.07
C VAL A 692 8.87 30.03 -4.26
N VAL A 693 7.73 29.35 -4.08
CA VAL A 693 6.72 29.17 -5.13
C VAL A 693 6.08 30.50 -5.54
N ALA A 694 5.73 31.37 -4.60
CA ALA A 694 5.16 32.68 -4.91
C ALA A 694 6.18 33.61 -5.58
N GLY A 695 7.44 33.65 -5.12
CA GLY A 695 8.47 34.49 -5.72
C GLY A 695 8.95 34.01 -7.09
N THR A 696 9.03 32.70 -7.29
CA THR A 696 9.29 32.10 -8.61
C THR A 696 8.12 32.31 -9.57
N SER A 697 6.88 32.29 -9.09
CA SER A 697 5.71 32.65 -9.92
C SER A 697 5.73 34.12 -10.41
N LEU A 698 6.53 34.98 -9.77
CA LEU A 698 6.81 36.36 -10.21
C LEU A 698 8.04 36.45 -11.14
N GLY A 699 8.58 35.32 -11.59
CA GLY A 699 9.73 35.25 -12.50
C GLY A 699 11.10 35.42 -11.83
N ARG A 700 11.19 35.29 -10.49
CA ARG A 700 12.45 35.43 -9.75
C ARG A 700 13.08 34.08 -9.45
N PRO A 701 14.42 33.94 -9.48
CA PRO A 701 15.08 32.76 -8.93
C PRO A 701 14.81 32.64 -7.42
N ALA A 702 14.88 31.41 -6.88
CA ALA A 702 14.50 31.12 -5.50
C ALA A 702 15.30 31.94 -4.46
N SER A 703 16.58 32.18 -4.73
CA SER A 703 17.47 33.01 -3.90
C SER A 703 17.04 34.48 -3.84
N GLU A 704 16.60 35.05 -4.95
CA GLU A 704 16.08 36.43 -5.01
C GLU A 704 14.68 36.55 -4.41
N ALA A 705 13.85 35.51 -4.55
CA ALA A 705 12.56 35.43 -3.88
C ALA A 705 12.69 35.49 -2.35
N LEU A 706 13.68 34.78 -1.81
CA LEU A 706 14.01 34.78 -0.37
C LEU A 706 14.50 36.15 0.11
N ALA A 707 15.47 36.74 -0.59
CA ALA A 707 15.98 38.07 -0.28
C ALA A 707 14.90 39.16 -0.34
N ALA A 708 13.95 39.05 -1.27
CA ALA A 708 12.83 39.98 -1.39
C ALA A 708 11.81 39.84 -0.24
N VAL A 709 11.62 38.64 0.32
CA VAL A 709 10.77 38.44 1.51
C VAL A 709 11.41 39.01 2.77
N GLU A 710 12.73 38.89 2.92
CA GLU A 710 13.46 39.53 4.02
C GLU A 710 13.41 41.06 3.94
N ALA A 711 13.32 41.60 2.73
CA ALA A 711 13.15 43.02 2.47
C ALA A 711 11.69 43.51 2.60
N ASP A 712 10.73 42.65 2.98
CA ASP A 712 9.28 42.94 3.03
C ASP A 712 8.73 43.50 1.71
N ASP A 713 9.16 42.92 0.58
CA ASP A 713 8.80 43.39 -0.76
C ASP A 713 7.28 43.35 -1.00
N ALA A 714 6.73 44.48 -1.46
CA ALA A 714 5.29 44.72 -1.51
C ALA A 714 4.49 43.69 -2.34
N PRO A 715 4.95 43.23 -3.52
CA PRO A 715 4.26 42.21 -4.30
C PRO A 715 4.13 40.86 -3.58
N LEU A 716 5.15 40.45 -2.84
CA LEU A 716 5.15 39.20 -2.07
C LEU A 716 4.25 39.32 -0.83
N ARG A 717 4.22 40.50 -0.21
CA ARG A 717 3.31 40.82 0.89
C ARG A 717 1.84 40.82 0.48
N ASP A 718 1.53 41.32 -0.71
CA ASP A 718 0.17 41.33 -1.26
C ASP A 718 -0.33 39.92 -1.64
N LEU A 719 0.59 38.99 -1.90
CA LEU A 719 0.34 37.54 -2.02
C LEU A 719 0.31 36.81 -0.65
N GLY A 720 0.38 37.54 0.46
CA GLY A 720 0.27 37.00 1.81
C GLY A 720 1.57 36.48 2.42
N VAL A 721 2.73 36.71 1.78
CA VAL A 721 4.04 36.28 2.27
C VAL A 721 4.62 37.32 3.26
N ARG A 722 5.07 36.89 4.44
CA ARG A 722 5.65 37.79 5.47
C ARG A 722 6.98 37.23 6.00
N GLY A 723 7.96 38.11 6.23
CA GLY A 723 9.32 37.74 6.66
C GLY A 723 9.39 36.92 7.96
N VAL A 724 10.40 36.03 8.04
CA VAL A 724 10.70 35.18 9.20
C VAL A 724 11.42 36.01 10.25
N ALA A 725 10.92 36.07 11.49
CA ALA A 725 11.70 36.60 12.61
C ALA A 725 11.39 35.88 13.94
N THR A 726 12.42 35.31 14.55
CA THR A 726 12.46 35.03 15.99
C THR A 726 13.71 35.66 16.60
N ARG A 727 13.58 36.83 17.26
CA ARG A 727 14.52 37.34 18.27
C ARG A 727 13.89 37.16 19.66
N ARG A 728 14.56 36.45 20.57
CA ARG A 728 14.39 36.51 22.04
C ARG A 728 15.76 36.25 22.67
N ILE A 729 16.23 36.96 23.71
CA ILE A 729 15.84 36.82 25.13
C ILE A 729 16.12 38.12 25.93
N LEU A 730 15.35 38.26 27.00
CA LEU A 730 15.20 39.26 28.07
C LEU A 730 16.48 39.87 28.71
N ALA A 731 16.42 41.18 29.01
CA ALA A 731 16.91 41.81 30.24
C ALA A 731 16.13 43.12 30.50
N GLU A 732 15.50 43.27 31.68
CA GLU A 732 14.79 44.48 32.15
C GLU A 732 15.76 45.54 32.74
N PRO A 733 15.31 46.68 33.31
CA PRO A 733 14.97 47.96 32.66
C PRO A 733 15.91 49.12 33.11
N PRO A 734 15.70 50.36 32.63
CA PRO A 734 15.28 51.40 33.60
C PRO A 734 14.16 52.32 33.08
N SER A 735 13.45 52.91 34.06
CA SER A 735 12.24 53.76 33.96
C SER A 735 12.53 55.26 33.60
N PRO A 736 11.57 56.22 33.70
CA PRO A 736 10.73 56.69 32.59
C PRO A 736 10.79 58.24 32.36
N GLN A 737 9.98 58.72 31.38
CA GLN A 737 9.37 60.07 31.20
C GLN A 737 9.93 60.95 30.04
N PRO A 738 9.16 61.90 29.46
CA PRO A 738 7.69 62.04 29.36
C PRO A 738 7.15 62.33 27.94
N VAL A 739 5.84 62.09 27.85
CA VAL A 739 4.78 62.59 26.94
C VAL A 739 5.09 63.82 26.05
N SER A 740 4.68 63.75 24.78
CA SER A 740 4.01 64.88 24.10
C SER A 740 3.10 64.38 22.97
N SER A 741 1.82 64.66 23.15
CA SER A 741 0.73 64.53 22.19
C SER A 741 0.85 65.53 21.04
N ARG A 742 0.40 65.14 19.83
CA ARG A 742 -0.40 66.03 18.99
C ARG A 742 -1.15 65.27 17.90
N ALA A 743 -2.47 65.33 18.01
CA ALA A 743 -3.43 65.04 16.97
C ALA A 743 -3.27 65.98 15.77
N LEU A 744 -3.73 65.54 14.60
CA LEU A 744 -4.46 66.35 13.60
C LEU A 744 -5.08 65.42 12.53
N LEU A 745 -6.38 65.16 12.69
CA LEU A 745 -7.34 64.99 11.58
C LEU A 745 -7.79 66.40 11.11
N PRO A 746 -8.69 66.59 10.13
CA PRO A 746 -8.86 65.98 8.80
C PRO A 746 -9.23 67.03 7.70
N SER A 747 -9.24 66.65 6.41
CA SER A 747 -10.13 67.18 5.34
C SER A 747 -9.66 66.60 3.99
N GLY A 748 -10.44 66.08 3.04
CA GLY A 748 -11.87 66.18 2.77
C GLY A 748 -12.07 66.67 1.31
N ARG A 749 -12.65 65.82 0.43
CA ARG A 749 -13.50 66.12 -0.78
C ARG A 749 -13.38 64.98 -1.82
N ARG A 750 -14.48 64.24 -2.09
CA ARG A 750 -15.44 64.34 -3.24
C ARG A 750 -14.78 63.92 -4.58
N SER A 751 -15.35 63.10 -5.48
CA SER A 751 -16.73 62.65 -5.72
C SER A 751 -16.79 61.75 -6.98
N GLY A 752 -17.77 60.83 -7.05
CA GLY A 752 -18.38 60.29 -8.28
C GLY A 752 -17.72 59.03 -8.86
N GLY A 753 -18.41 57.98 -9.31
CA GLY A 753 -19.83 57.67 -9.47
C GLY A 753 -19.93 56.31 -10.19
N LEU A 754 -20.85 55.45 -9.76
CA LEU A 754 -21.25 54.20 -10.42
C LEU A 754 -22.11 54.50 -11.67
N PRO A 755 -22.26 53.56 -12.64
CA PRO A 755 -23.34 52.56 -12.56
C PRO A 755 -23.00 51.15 -13.10
N SER A 756 -23.61 50.12 -12.51
CA SER A 756 -23.84 48.76 -13.08
C SER A 756 -25.19 48.73 -13.85
N PRO A 757 -25.80 47.58 -14.24
CA PRO A 757 -25.33 46.25 -14.68
C PRO A 757 -26.02 45.78 -16.01
N GLY A 758 -25.72 44.58 -16.53
CA GLY A 758 -26.54 43.92 -17.57
C GLY A 758 -26.19 42.44 -17.77
N PRO A 759 -27.14 41.55 -18.17
CA PRO A 759 -27.29 40.23 -17.56
C PRO A 759 -26.95 39.02 -18.46
N SER A 760 -26.87 37.86 -17.81
CA SER A 760 -26.78 36.49 -18.33
C SER A 760 -27.84 36.12 -19.37
N PRO A 761 -27.62 35.04 -20.14
CA PRO A 761 -28.57 33.93 -20.07
C PRO A 761 -27.91 32.54 -20.02
N ALA A 762 -28.73 31.56 -19.64
CA ALA A 762 -28.38 30.16 -19.40
C ALA A 762 -28.88 29.22 -20.52
N ALA A 763 -28.21 28.06 -20.60
CA ALA A 763 -28.68 26.73 -21.05
C ALA A 763 -29.01 26.54 -22.55
N PRO A 764 -29.07 25.30 -23.08
CA PRO A 764 -29.51 24.03 -22.46
C PRO A 764 -28.40 23.15 -21.88
#